data_AF-A0A9D9C417-F1
#
_entry.id   AF-A0A9D9C417-F1
#
_cell.length_a   1.000
_cell.length_b   1.000
_cell.length_c   1.000
_cell.angle_alpha   90.00
_cell.angle_beta   90.00
_cell.angle_gamma   90.00
#
_symmetry.space_group_name_H-M   'P 1'
#
loop_
_entity.id
_entity.type
_entity.pdbx_description
1 polymer ?
#
loop_
_entity_poly.entity_id
_entity_poly.type
_entity_poly.pdbx_seq_one_letter_code
_entity_poly.pdbx_strand_id
1 'polypeptide(L)'
;VVWDELLSHWSNENTVKPVIMAWNHINKSREAAEKGFKSIVCPYQAVYIDFMQVPAHQTIIDEPYYGGWSDNHVNSLETVYALNPLGALSGKEDFCMGVQANLWAETLNDYEELQYQLLPRMLALAEIGWLENKQKSWDSFYKRLQQQDEILDALGYTYAKHYILPDAQTEEEILMQEVSDILAAGQPGHPAQSVYDELKAIYDVALLMPSDATILTVVKEKLNAYKKAAITQPQEGKLYQIVSASTYYKKQFAGSTMYQDGTQVRFHYTPQLEPEELWYFVKKNNADGPYFHLQNACSKQYLQMPAYNQAVTMGDKTTDALRVDLATIASGDFTFVPGAVTLSAVDGYSVAMNNNVKRLSAQTTGLVFAKDDAALCYSGTWKVVEVKDFTAQLKGLLKKCDAILRDAQPGAIGEPSEAALNYLRTQVADPIRHQIELGDVVSEEAYLGYLERYNEFLAMPKASVMDAISENHYYFIQNAYFTDNYASCTASMLQPKALDKKNDACYWYFVKNDDGTVTIVNKKTEREAFISKNAEGTIVYANYKGSGNATWTLQEITTDQNATGIAIVDATDTYSWYTNPSAFANVVLKPKNWGASIWNLIQADAIPTGIENIQRSSEAEPLYDLSGRRVTKPTRGIYVNGKGQKVMK
;
A
#
# COMPACT_ATOMS: atom_id res chain seq x y z
N VAL A 1 -34.95 12.19 1.06
CA VAL A 1 -34.85 10.98 1.88
C VAL A 1 -33.59 11.10 2.71
N VAL A 2 -33.61 10.76 4.00
CA VAL A 2 -32.46 10.93 4.92
C VAL A 2 -32.42 9.78 5.93
N TRP A 3 -31.27 9.55 6.55
CA TRP A 3 -31.11 8.53 7.58
C TRP A 3 -31.83 8.88 8.90
N ASP A 4 -32.08 7.86 9.73
CA ASP A 4 -32.90 7.96 10.95
C ASP A 4 -32.27 8.77 12.10
N GLU A 5 -31.00 9.13 12.02
CA GLU A 5 -30.33 10.03 12.98
C GLU A 5 -31.04 11.38 13.08
N LEU A 6 -31.68 11.84 11.99
CA LEU A 6 -32.46 13.07 12.00
C LEU A 6 -33.58 13.03 13.07
N LEU A 7 -34.14 11.86 13.39
CA LEU A 7 -35.22 11.74 14.37
C LEU A 7 -34.81 12.25 15.76
N SER A 8 -33.52 12.13 16.12
CA SER A 8 -32.93 12.61 17.37
C SER A 8 -32.71 14.12 17.40
N HIS A 9 -32.59 14.75 16.23
CA HIS A 9 -32.32 16.19 16.07
C HIS A 9 -33.52 16.97 15.51
N TRP A 10 -34.67 16.31 15.35
CA TRP A 10 -35.85 16.93 14.76
C TRP A 10 -36.51 17.94 15.71
N SER A 11 -36.72 19.16 15.22
CA SER A 11 -37.53 20.19 15.87
C SER A 11 -38.89 20.33 15.19
N ASN A 12 -39.93 20.57 15.98
CA ASN A 12 -41.29 20.85 15.48
C ASN A 12 -41.40 22.17 14.71
N GLU A 13 -40.37 23.01 14.73
CA GLU A 13 -40.30 24.26 13.95
C GLU A 13 -40.01 24.00 12.45
N ASN A 14 -39.52 22.80 12.11
CA ASN A 14 -39.23 22.43 10.73
C ASN A 14 -40.52 22.14 9.95
N THR A 15 -40.65 22.73 8.76
CA THR A 15 -41.87 22.65 7.94
C THR A 15 -41.84 21.59 6.85
N VAL A 16 -40.66 21.04 6.52
CA VAL A 16 -40.49 20.02 5.47
C VAL A 16 -40.10 18.68 6.09
N LYS A 17 -41.00 17.70 6.03
CA LYS A 17 -40.74 16.34 6.52
C LYS A 17 -40.12 15.46 5.43
N PRO A 18 -38.84 15.05 5.53
CA PRO A 18 -38.27 14.06 4.62
C PRO A 18 -38.82 12.65 4.90
N VAL A 19 -38.64 11.74 3.95
CA VAL A 19 -38.80 10.29 4.18
C VAL A 19 -37.55 9.79 4.92
N ILE A 20 -37.76 8.98 5.96
CA ILE A 20 -36.72 8.44 6.81
C ILE A 20 -36.29 7.05 6.35
N MET A 21 -35.01 6.84 6.07
CA MET A 21 -34.41 5.51 5.93
C MET A 21 -34.08 4.97 7.33
N ALA A 22 -34.86 3.99 7.79
CA ALA A 22 -34.78 3.38 9.11
C ALA A 22 -33.74 2.24 9.11
N TRP A 23 -32.49 2.59 9.37
CA TRP A 23 -31.34 1.71 9.21
C TRP A 23 -30.76 1.19 10.53
N ASN A 24 -30.81 1.99 11.61
CA ASN A 24 -30.21 1.61 12.89
C ASN A 24 -30.96 0.45 13.56
N HIS A 25 -32.29 0.36 13.38
CA HIS A 25 -33.11 -0.74 13.89
C HIS A 25 -34.49 -0.71 13.23
N ILE A 26 -35.17 -1.85 13.09
CA ILE A 26 -36.54 -1.90 12.52
C ILE A 26 -37.56 -1.01 13.27
N ASN A 27 -37.33 -0.80 14.57
CA ASN A 27 -38.16 0.07 15.41
C ASN A 27 -38.07 1.56 15.03
N LYS A 28 -37.06 1.97 14.25
CA LYS A 28 -36.94 3.36 13.77
C LYS A 28 -38.05 3.74 12.82
N SER A 29 -38.64 2.78 12.09
CA SER A 29 -39.85 3.03 11.30
C SER A 29 -41.06 3.37 12.19
N ARG A 30 -41.19 2.73 13.36
CA ARG A 30 -42.23 3.08 14.34
C ARG A 30 -42.00 4.46 14.93
N GLU A 31 -40.77 4.77 15.34
CA GLU A 31 -40.41 6.10 15.86
C GLU A 31 -40.68 7.21 14.84
N ALA A 32 -40.31 6.96 13.58
CA ALA A 32 -40.61 7.85 12.45
C ALA A 32 -42.12 8.07 12.30
N ALA A 33 -42.92 6.99 12.31
CA ALA A 33 -44.37 7.06 12.20
C ALA A 33 -45.02 7.81 13.38
N GLU A 34 -44.53 7.62 14.61
CA GLU A 34 -44.99 8.36 15.81
C GLU A 34 -44.74 9.87 15.71
N LYS A 35 -43.67 10.27 15.02
CA LYS A 35 -43.37 11.67 14.70
C LYS A 35 -44.01 12.13 13.39
N GLY A 36 -44.81 11.29 12.75
CA GLY A 36 -45.55 11.56 11.52
C GLY A 36 -44.67 11.67 10.27
N PHE A 37 -43.53 10.96 10.23
CA PHE A 37 -42.72 10.78 9.03
C PHE A 37 -43.09 9.49 8.31
N LYS A 38 -43.00 9.50 6.99
CA LYS A 38 -42.95 8.27 6.20
C LYS A 38 -41.55 7.65 6.30
N SER A 39 -41.46 6.33 6.19
CA SER A 39 -40.19 5.62 6.30
C SER A 39 -39.99 4.55 5.21
N ILE A 40 -38.73 4.28 4.90
CA ILE A 40 -38.27 3.10 4.16
C ILE A 40 -37.55 2.22 5.19
N VAL A 41 -37.95 0.95 5.28
CA VAL A 41 -37.39 -0.02 6.23
C VAL A 41 -36.08 -0.57 5.63
N CYS A 42 -34.95 -0.34 6.29
CA CYS A 42 -33.65 -0.83 5.83
C CYS A 42 -32.70 -1.20 6.99
N PRO A 43 -33.13 -1.97 8.00
CA PRO A 43 -32.33 -2.24 9.19
C PRO A 43 -31.04 -2.99 8.86
N TYR A 44 -29.91 -2.53 9.40
CA TYR A 44 -28.60 -3.18 9.17
C TYR A 44 -28.55 -4.61 9.69
N GLN A 45 -29.40 -4.98 10.64
CA GLN A 45 -29.49 -6.33 11.19
C GLN A 45 -30.10 -7.35 10.20
N ALA A 46 -30.58 -6.93 9.03
CA ALA A 46 -31.18 -7.84 8.07
C ALA A 46 -30.84 -7.53 6.61
N VAL A 47 -30.78 -6.25 6.22
CA VAL A 47 -30.70 -5.85 4.80
C VAL A 47 -29.51 -4.95 4.48
N TYR A 48 -28.46 -5.00 5.31
CA TYR A 48 -27.14 -4.54 4.91
C TYR A 48 -26.42 -5.73 4.27
N ILE A 49 -26.45 -5.76 2.95
CA ILE A 49 -25.96 -6.88 2.14
C ILE A 49 -24.47 -6.72 1.80
N ASP A 50 -23.79 -5.73 2.39
CA ASP A 50 -22.33 -5.69 2.52
C ASP A 50 -21.81 -6.59 3.63
N PHE A 51 -22.68 -7.09 4.53
CA PHE A 51 -22.32 -8.04 5.58
C PHE A 51 -22.25 -9.47 5.05
N MET A 52 -21.54 -10.34 5.79
CA MET A 52 -21.41 -11.77 5.51
C MET A 52 -22.77 -12.45 5.23
N GLN A 53 -22.81 -13.32 4.21
CA GLN A 53 -24.03 -14.09 3.88
C GLN A 53 -24.18 -15.36 4.72
N VAL A 54 -23.05 -15.91 5.20
CA VAL A 54 -23.01 -17.09 6.04
C VAL A 54 -21.98 -16.90 7.16
N PRO A 55 -22.08 -17.63 8.28
CA PRO A 55 -21.06 -17.62 9.33
C PRO A 55 -19.69 -18.08 8.82
N ALA A 56 -18.61 -17.66 9.47
CA ALA A 56 -17.23 -17.98 9.09
C ALA A 56 -16.87 -19.47 9.02
N HIS A 57 -17.67 -20.37 9.61
CA HIS A 57 -17.46 -21.83 9.50
C HIS A 57 -18.19 -22.45 8.29
N GLN A 58 -19.05 -21.70 7.62
CA GLN A 58 -19.81 -22.11 6.43
C GLN A 58 -19.33 -21.39 5.16
N THR A 59 -18.48 -20.38 5.31
CA THR A 59 -17.79 -19.75 4.19
C THR A 59 -16.86 -20.76 3.54
N ILE A 60 -16.89 -20.81 2.21
CA ILE A 60 -15.89 -21.60 1.49
C ILE A 60 -14.57 -20.86 1.49
N ILE A 61 -13.49 -21.62 1.47
CA ILE A 61 -12.14 -21.09 1.59
C ILE A 61 -11.78 -20.16 0.39
N ASP A 62 -12.38 -20.38 -0.78
CA ASP A 62 -12.22 -19.53 -1.97
C ASP A 62 -13.37 -18.53 -2.17
N GLU A 63 -13.99 -18.06 -1.07
CA GLU A 63 -15.11 -17.14 -1.16
C GLU A 63 -14.71 -15.85 -1.92
N PRO A 64 -15.46 -15.44 -2.96
CA PRO A 64 -15.17 -14.22 -3.70
C PRO A 64 -15.12 -12.97 -2.82
N TYR A 65 -15.90 -12.93 -1.73
CA TYR A 65 -15.93 -11.79 -0.83
C TYR A 65 -16.27 -12.17 0.61
N TYR A 66 -15.50 -11.61 1.55
CA TYR A 66 -15.86 -11.53 2.97
C TYR A 66 -16.16 -10.08 3.32
N GLY A 67 -17.41 -9.80 3.66
CA GLY A 67 -17.89 -8.47 3.96
C GLY A 67 -17.97 -8.13 5.44
N GLY A 68 -18.22 -6.85 5.69
CA GLY A 68 -18.89 -6.39 6.90
C GLY A 68 -18.02 -6.21 8.15
N TRP A 69 -18.66 -5.55 9.11
CA TRP A 69 -18.11 -5.04 10.36
C TRP A 69 -17.39 -6.07 11.25
N SER A 70 -17.77 -7.36 11.21
CA SER A 70 -17.04 -8.48 11.81
C SER A 70 -17.57 -9.84 11.37
N ASP A 71 -16.76 -10.90 11.56
CA ASP A 71 -17.10 -12.32 11.28
C ASP A 71 -18.35 -12.84 12.02
N ASN A 72 -18.83 -12.09 13.02
CA ASN A 72 -19.98 -12.46 13.85
C ASN A 72 -21.30 -11.80 13.39
N HIS A 73 -21.28 -10.95 12.36
CA HIS A 73 -22.48 -10.31 11.82
C HIS A 73 -22.82 -10.88 10.45
N VAL A 74 -23.89 -11.69 10.42
CA VAL A 74 -24.33 -12.42 9.23
C VAL A 74 -25.76 -12.00 8.86
N ASN A 75 -25.91 -11.42 7.67
CA ASN A 75 -27.20 -11.16 7.06
C ASN A 75 -27.43 -12.21 5.97
N SER A 76 -27.83 -13.41 6.39
CA SER A 76 -28.04 -14.53 5.49
C SER A 76 -29.28 -14.36 4.61
N LEU A 77 -29.40 -15.22 3.58
CA LEU A 77 -30.60 -15.28 2.76
C LEU A 77 -31.86 -15.53 3.60
N GLU A 78 -31.76 -16.39 4.60
CA GLU A 78 -32.83 -16.65 5.58
C GLU A 78 -33.15 -15.41 6.40
N THR A 79 -32.14 -14.68 6.90
CA THR A 79 -32.34 -13.45 7.67
C THR A 79 -33.06 -12.39 6.84
N VAL A 80 -32.62 -12.16 5.59
CA VAL A 80 -33.29 -11.23 4.66
C VAL A 80 -34.72 -11.68 4.43
N TYR A 81 -34.94 -12.97 4.10
CA TYR A 81 -36.28 -13.49 3.85
C TYR A 81 -37.17 -13.42 5.08
N ALA A 82 -36.65 -13.63 6.29
CA ALA A 82 -37.43 -13.62 7.53
C ALA A 82 -37.95 -12.23 7.89
N LEU A 83 -37.29 -11.15 7.43
CA LEU A 83 -37.70 -9.78 7.71
C LEU A 83 -39.17 -9.55 7.33
N ASN A 84 -39.95 -9.06 8.30
CA ASN A 84 -41.27 -8.49 8.07
C ASN A 84 -41.14 -6.96 8.13
N PRO A 85 -41.11 -6.24 6.99
CA PRO A 85 -40.91 -4.79 6.99
C PRO A 85 -41.96 -4.01 7.80
N LEU A 86 -43.16 -4.59 7.96
CA LEU A 86 -44.27 -3.95 8.67
C LEU A 86 -44.35 -4.35 10.15
N GLY A 87 -43.55 -5.32 10.61
CA GLY A 87 -43.72 -5.97 11.91
C GLY A 87 -43.61 -5.04 13.13
N ALA A 88 -42.84 -3.95 13.01
CA ALA A 88 -42.62 -3.00 14.11
C ALA A 88 -43.63 -1.85 14.18
N LEU A 89 -44.49 -1.66 13.16
CA LEU A 89 -45.30 -0.44 13.01
C LEU A 89 -46.59 -0.43 13.85
N SER A 90 -47.07 -1.59 14.29
CA SER A 90 -48.16 -1.74 15.26
C SER A 90 -49.40 -0.89 14.94
N GLY A 91 -50.00 -1.06 13.75
CA GLY A 91 -51.18 -0.30 13.32
C GLY A 91 -50.87 1.02 12.61
N LYS A 92 -49.60 1.28 12.28
CA LYS A 92 -49.12 2.45 11.52
C LYS A 92 -48.49 2.05 10.18
N GLU A 93 -48.94 0.95 9.59
CA GLU A 93 -48.36 0.37 8.38
C GLU A 93 -48.39 1.34 7.19
N ASP A 94 -49.38 2.24 7.11
CA ASP A 94 -49.51 3.29 6.07
C ASP A 94 -48.35 4.31 6.05
N PHE A 95 -47.54 4.38 7.11
CA PHE A 95 -46.35 5.23 7.16
C PHE A 95 -45.12 4.55 6.54
N CYS A 96 -45.18 3.26 6.23
CA CYS A 96 -44.13 2.55 5.51
C CYS A 96 -44.30 2.74 4.00
N MET A 97 -43.24 3.19 3.33
CA MET A 97 -43.21 3.30 1.87
C MET A 97 -42.64 2.06 1.19
N GLY A 98 -41.95 1.19 1.94
CA GLY A 98 -41.34 -0.02 1.40
C GLY A 98 -40.11 -0.47 2.19
N VAL A 99 -39.40 -1.42 1.60
CA VAL A 99 -38.16 -2.01 2.11
C VAL A 99 -37.03 -1.77 1.11
N GLN A 100 -35.81 -1.60 1.60
CA GLN A 100 -34.60 -1.44 0.79
C GLN A 100 -33.45 -2.20 1.43
N ALA A 101 -32.58 -2.80 0.60
CA ALA A 101 -31.28 -3.28 1.05
C ALA A 101 -30.17 -2.31 0.64
N ASN A 102 -29.14 -2.22 1.47
CA ASN A 102 -27.99 -1.35 1.27
C ASN A 102 -26.74 -2.21 1.06
N LEU A 103 -25.95 -1.87 0.04
CA LEU A 103 -24.63 -2.43 -0.20
C LEU A 103 -23.63 -1.29 -0.10
N TRP A 104 -22.86 -1.26 0.98
CA TRP A 104 -21.71 -0.36 1.09
C TRP A 104 -20.48 -1.01 0.45
N ALA A 105 -19.64 -0.21 -0.20
CA ALA A 105 -18.61 -0.67 -1.11
C ALA A 105 -17.18 -0.46 -0.59
N GLU A 106 -17.00 -0.30 0.73
CA GLU A 106 -15.68 -0.05 1.34
C GLU A 106 -14.67 -1.17 1.04
N THR A 107 -15.16 -2.40 0.91
CA THR A 107 -14.34 -3.59 0.72
C THR A 107 -14.60 -4.32 -0.60
N LEU A 108 -15.43 -3.76 -1.49
CA LEU A 108 -15.70 -4.34 -2.81
C LEU A 108 -14.62 -3.89 -3.80
N ASN A 109 -13.87 -4.86 -4.33
CA ASN A 109 -12.74 -4.63 -5.23
C ASN A 109 -13.17 -4.61 -6.70
N ASP A 110 -14.21 -5.34 -7.06
CA ASP A 110 -14.69 -5.47 -8.43
C ASP A 110 -16.21 -5.72 -8.53
N TYR A 111 -16.67 -5.87 -9.78
CA TYR A 111 -18.07 -6.07 -10.09
C TYR A 111 -18.56 -7.50 -9.79
N GLU A 112 -17.66 -8.49 -9.81
CA GLU A 112 -18.00 -9.88 -9.48
C GLU A 112 -18.30 -10.01 -7.98
N GLU A 113 -17.49 -9.39 -7.13
CA GLU A 113 -17.71 -9.32 -5.68
C GLU A 113 -19.02 -8.59 -5.35
N LEU A 114 -19.33 -7.52 -6.09
CA LEU A 114 -20.60 -6.79 -5.95
C LEU A 114 -21.79 -7.70 -6.27
N GLN A 115 -21.78 -8.35 -7.43
CA GLN A 115 -22.86 -9.28 -7.81
C GLN A 115 -22.99 -10.44 -6.83
N TYR A 116 -21.85 -10.99 -6.41
CA TYR A 116 -21.75 -12.04 -5.42
C TYR A 116 -22.46 -11.65 -4.12
N GLN A 117 -22.24 -10.43 -3.61
CA GLN A 117 -22.89 -9.96 -2.38
C GLN A 117 -24.39 -9.69 -2.55
N LEU A 118 -24.80 -9.20 -3.71
CA LEU A 118 -26.20 -8.93 -4.00
C LEU A 118 -27.02 -10.22 -4.11
N LEU A 119 -26.49 -11.24 -4.77
CA LEU A 119 -27.23 -12.44 -5.16
C LEU A 119 -26.84 -13.66 -4.30
N PRO A 120 -27.82 -14.44 -3.82
CA PRO A 120 -29.26 -14.40 -4.13
C PRO A 120 -30.10 -13.54 -3.17
N ARG A 121 -29.50 -12.81 -2.22
CA ARG A 121 -30.23 -12.03 -1.20
C ARG A 121 -31.19 -10.98 -1.77
N MET A 122 -30.88 -10.40 -2.94
CA MET A 122 -31.80 -9.54 -3.66
C MET A 122 -33.10 -10.24 -4.10
N LEU A 123 -33.09 -11.55 -4.35
CA LEU A 123 -34.30 -12.31 -4.65
C LEU A 123 -35.20 -12.42 -3.42
N ALA A 124 -34.63 -12.65 -2.24
CA ALA A 124 -35.37 -12.61 -0.98
C ALA A 124 -35.91 -11.21 -0.69
N LEU A 125 -35.11 -10.15 -0.92
CA LEU A 125 -35.55 -8.76 -0.80
C LEU A 125 -36.76 -8.46 -1.71
N ALA A 126 -36.70 -8.90 -2.97
CA ALA A 126 -37.79 -8.72 -3.92
C ALA A 126 -39.07 -9.42 -3.45
N GLU A 127 -38.97 -10.63 -2.92
CA GLU A 127 -40.13 -11.36 -2.39
C GLU A 127 -40.72 -10.67 -1.16
N ILE A 128 -39.92 -10.23 -0.17
CA ILE A 128 -40.46 -9.54 1.02
C ILE A 128 -40.99 -8.13 0.71
N GLY A 129 -40.54 -7.51 -0.38
CA GLY A 129 -41.03 -6.21 -0.84
C GLY A 129 -42.34 -6.30 -1.62
N TRP A 130 -42.64 -7.47 -2.20
CA TRP A 130 -43.80 -7.68 -3.07
C TRP A 130 -44.91 -8.54 -2.43
N LEU A 131 -44.53 -9.61 -1.73
CA LEU A 131 -45.44 -10.61 -1.17
C LEU A 131 -45.95 -10.17 0.21
N GLU A 132 -47.25 -10.32 0.47
CA GLU A 132 -47.80 -10.10 1.80
C GLU A 132 -47.14 -11.04 2.83
N ASN A 133 -46.71 -10.52 3.98
CA ASN A 133 -45.92 -11.30 4.94
C ASN A 133 -46.60 -12.59 5.43
N LYS A 134 -47.94 -12.64 5.49
CA LYS A 134 -48.71 -13.84 5.88
C LYS A 134 -48.65 -14.99 4.85
N GLN A 135 -48.20 -14.71 3.63
CA GLN A 135 -48.10 -15.67 2.53
C GLN A 135 -46.68 -16.23 2.36
N LYS A 136 -45.69 -15.71 3.10
CA LYS A 136 -44.31 -16.16 3.03
C LYS A 136 -44.17 -17.61 3.49
N SER A 137 -43.36 -18.37 2.76
CA SER A 137 -43.02 -19.76 3.07
C SER A 137 -41.58 -20.00 2.64
N TRP A 138 -40.70 -20.19 3.63
CA TRP A 138 -39.28 -20.42 3.40
C TRP A 138 -39.05 -21.62 2.48
N ASP A 139 -39.67 -22.77 2.77
CA ASP A 139 -39.53 -23.99 1.96
C ASP A 139 -39.96 -23.78 0.49
N SER A 140 -41.00 -22.98 0.28
CA SER A 140 -41.50 -22.65 -1.07
C SER A 140 -40.52 -21.76 -1.82
N PHE A 141 -40.00 -20.71 -1.15
CA PHE A 141 -38.96 -19.84 -1.69
C PHE A 141 -37.68 -20.61 -2.00
N TYR A 142 -37.18 -21.40 -1.04
CA TYR A 142 -35.95 -22.19 -1.16
C TYR A 142 -36.02 -23.20 -2.31
N LYS A 143 -37.18 -23.84 -2.53
CA LYS A 143 -37.38 -24.74 -3.69
C LYS A 143 -37.30 -24.00 -5.02
N ARG A 144 -37.87 -22.79 -5.13
CA ARG A 144 -37.76 -21.97 -6.35
C ARG A 144 -36.35 -21.45 -6.56
N LEU A 145 -35.63 -21.17 -5.48
CA LEU A 145 -34.25 -20.72 -5.51
C LEU A 145 -33.33 -21.75 -6.19
N GLN A 146 -33.58 -23.05 -6.02
CA GLN A 146 -32.79 -24.12 -6.65
C GLN A 146 -32.87 -24.14 -8.19
N GLN A 147 -33.71 -23.31 -8.80
CA GLN A 147 -33.82 -23.16 -10.26
C GLN A 147 -33.32 -21.79 -10.73
N GLN A 148 -32.86 -20.94 -9.81
CA GLN A 148 -32.41 -19.58 -10.14
C GLN A 148 -30.95 -19.56 -10.59
N ASP A 149 -30.15 -20.54 -10.19
CA ASP A 149 -28.77 -20.72 -10.66
C ASP A 149 -28.70 -20.82 -12.18
N GLU A 150 -29.54 -21.64 -12.83
CA GLU A 150 -29.61 -21.75 -14.30
C GLU A 150 -29.85 -20.38 -14.97
N ILE A 151 -30.72 -19.55 -14.36
CA ILE A 151 -31.06 -18.21 -14.88
C ILE A 151 -29.89 -17.24 -14.65
N LEU A 152 -29.30 -17.23 -13.45
CA LEU A 152 -28.19 -16.36 -13.10
C LEU A 152 -26.94 -16.69 -13.92
N ASP A 153 -26.66 -17.98 -14.14
CA ASP A 153 -25.59 -18.47 -15.01
C ASP A 153 -25.83 -18.06 -16.47
N ALA A 154 -27.06 -18.24 -16.99
CA ALA A 154 -27.41 -17.83 -18.36
C ALA A 154 -27.30 -16.31 -18.59
N LEU A 155 -27.47 -15.51 -17.53
CA LEU A 155 -27.28 -14.06 -17.55
C LEU A 155 -25.82 -13.64 -17.32
N GLY A 156 -24.94 -14.58 -16.97
CA GLY A 156 -23.52 -14.31 -16.70
C GLY A 156 -23.29 -13.54 -15.39
N TYR A 157 -24.12 -13.74 -14.37
CA TYR A 157 -23.94 -13.13 -13.06
C TYR A 157 -23.11 -14.01 -12.12
N THR A 158 -22.25 -13.38 -11.32
CA THR A 158 -21.59 -14.01 -10.17
C THR A 158 -22.52 -13.96 -8.95
N TYR A 159 -22.75 -15.07 -8.26
CA TYR A 159 -23.65 -15.15 -7.10
C TYR A 159 -23.15 -16.14 -6.04
N ALA A 160 -23.62 -15.96 -4.80
CA ALA A 160 -23.32 -16.87 -3.70
C ALA A 160 -24.07 -18.20 -3.83
N LYS A 161 -23.34 -19.31 -3.69
CA LYS A 161 -23.86 -20.67 -3.88
C LYS A 161 -24.20 -21.41 -2.57
N HIS A 162 -24.08 -20.77 -1.40
CA HIS A 162 -24.31 -21.43 -0.10
C HIS A 162 -25.71 -22.04 0.08
N TYR A 163 -26.70 -21.48 -0.60
CA TYR A 163 -28.09 -21.91 -0.56
C TYR A 163 -28.54 -22.63 -1.85
N ILE A 164 -27.61 -22.89 -2.78
CA ILE A 164 -27.84 -23.65 -4.00
C ILE A 164 -27.22 -25.03 -3.78
N LEU A 165 -28.02 -26.07 -3.91
CA LEU A 165 -27.53 -27.44 -3.81
C LEU A 165 -26.65 -27.73 -5.02
N PRO A 166 -25.41 -28.23 -4.84
CA PRO A 166 -24.60 -28.68 -5.96
C PRO A 166 -25.28 -29.86 -6.65
N ASP A 167 -25.01 -30.02 -7.94
CA ASP A 167 -25.37 -31.25 -8.65
C ASP A 167 -24.81 -32.46 -7.91
N ALA A 168 -25.60 -33.53 -7.85
CA ALA A 168 -25.15 -34.77 -7.24
C ALA A 168 -24.01 -35.37 -8.08
N GLN A 169 -22.78 -35.21 -7.62
CA GLN A 169 -21.59 -35.81 -8.24
C GLN A 169 -21.35 -37.22 -7.69
N THR A 170 -20.90 -38.13 -8.55
CA THR A 170 -20.43 -39.43 -8.11
C THR A 170 -19.01 -39.34 -7.53
N GLU A 171 -18.59 -40.33 -6.74
CA GLU A 171 -17.22 -40.37 -6.19
C GLU A 171 -16.15 -40.37 -7.31
N GLU A 172 -16.49 -40.93 -8.47
CA GLU A 172 -15.63 -40.97 -9.65
C GLU A 172 -15.44 -39.60 -10.28
N GLU A 173 -16.51 -38.81 -10.37
CA GLU A 173 -16.46 -37.44 -10.90
C GLU A 173 -15.62 -36.53 -9.99
N ILE A 174 -15.80 -36.64 -8.67
CA ILE A 174 -14.99 -35.90 -7.68
C ILE A 174 -13.51 -36.27 -7.82
N LEU A 175 -13.19 -37.55 -7.93
CA LEU A 175 -11.82 -38.02 -8.12
C LEU A 175 -11.19 -37.44 -9.39
N MET A 176 -11.90 -37.53 -10.51
CA MET A 176 -11.37 -37.08 -11.80
C MET A 176 -11.19 -35.55 -11.82
N GLN A 177 -12.10 -34.81 -11.20
CA GLN A 177 -11.98 -33.37 -11.05
C GLN A 177 -10.75 -33.00 -10.20
N GLU A 178 -10.54 -33.66 -9.06
CA GLU A 178 -9.38 -33.39 -8.21
C GLU A 178 -8.05 -33.65 -8.94
N VAL A 179 -7.95 -34.74 -9.71
CA VAL A 179 -6.76 -35.04 -10.50
C VAL A 179 -6.56 -34.01 -11.60
N SER A 180 -7.63 -33.59 -12.28
CA SER A 180 -7.58 -32.52 -13.28
C SER A 180 -7.01 -31.22 -12.70
N ASP A 181 -7.50 -30.81 -11.52
CA ASP A 181 -7.08 -29.57 -10.85
C ASP A 181 -5.61 -29.63 -10.41
N ILE A 182 -5.16 -30.78 -9.89
CA ILE A 182 -3.75 -31.03 -9.56
C ILE A 182 -2.86 -30.93 -10.80
N LEU A 183 -3.28 -31.56 -11.90
CA LEU A 183 -2.49 -31.60 -13.13
C LEU A 183 -2.39 -30.23 -13.80
N ALA A 184 -3.36 -29.34 -13.57
CA ALA A 184 -3.32 -27.94 -14.00
C ALA A 184 -2.32 -27.08 -13.19
N ALA A 185 -1.98 -27.48 -11.96
CA ALA A 185 -1.08 -26.75 -11.07
C ALA A 185 0.41 -27.18 -11.27
N GLY A 186 1.26 -26.29 -11.78
CA GLY A 186 2.69 -26.54 -12.07
C GLY A 186 3.68 -26.37 -10.89
N GLN A 187 4.97 -26.69 -11.10
CA GLN A 187 6.13 -26.68 -10.15
C GLN A 187 6.51 -25.28 -9.57
N PRO A 188 7.48 -25.09 -8.64
CA PRO A 188 8.03 -25.85 -7.49
C PRO A 188 7.12 -25.96 -6.24
N GLY A 189 7.53 -26.71 -5.21
CA GLY A 189 6.65 -27.11 -4.09
C GLY A 189 5.76 -28.32 -4.43
N HIS A 190 5.78 -28.75 -5.69
CA HIS A 190 5.14 -29.97 -6.18
C HIS A 190 6.10 -31.17 -6.13
N PRO A 191 5.58 -32.41 -6.11
CA PRO A 191 6.37 -33.62 -6.30
C PRO A 191 7.28 -33.57 -7.52
N ALA A 192 8.28 -34.46 -7.55
CA ALA A 192 9.15 -34.64 -8.71
C ALA A 192 8.34 -34.88 -10.01
N GLN A 193 8.84 -34.38 -11.14
CA GLN A 193 8.17 -34.49 -12.44
C GLN A 193 7.78 -35.93 -12.80
N SER A 194 8.59 -36.93 -12.43
CA SER A 194 8.27 -38.34 -12.67
C SER A 194 6.97 -38.79 -11.98
N VAL A 195 6.69 -38.28 -10.77
CA VAL A 195 5.45 -38.61 -10.03
C VAL A 195 4.24 -37.93 -10.67
N TYR A 196 4.43 -36.70 -11.17
CA TYR A 196 3.42 -36.00 -11.97
C TYR A 196 3.10 -36.78 -13.26
N ASP A 197 4.13 -37.20 -14.00
CA ASP A 197 3.98 -37.91 -15.28
C ASP A 197 3.23 -39.24 -15.09
N GLU A 198 3.51 -39.97 -14.00
CA GLU A 198 2.78 -41.19 -13.65
C GLU A 198 1.28 -40.95 -13.39
N LEU A 199 0.93 -39.87 -12.68
CA LEU A 199 -0.46 -39.50 -12.43
C LEU A 199 -1.16 -39.04 -13.71
N LYS A 200 -0.49 -38.22 -14.52
CA LYS A 200 -0.99 -37.74 -15.82
C LYS A 200 -1.28 -38.89 -16.77
N ALA A 201 -0.36 -39.86 -16.86
CA ALA A 201 -0.51 -41.00 -17.75
C ALA A 201 -1.74 -41.84 -17.41
N ILE A 202 -1.99 -42.13 -16.12
CA ILE A 202 -3.19 -42.90 -15.74
C ILE A 202 -4.48 -42.07 -15.88
N TYR A 203 -4.41 -40.76 -15.62
CA TYR A 203 -5.54 -39.85 -15.82
C TYR A 203 -5.99 -39.80 -17.29
N ASP A 204 -5.04 -39.71 -18.23
CA ASP A 204 -5.35 -39.71 -19.67
C ASP A 204 -6.03 -41.01 -20.13
N VAL A 205 -5.64 -42.15 -19.54
CA VAL A 205 -6.30 -43.43 -19.78
C VAL A 205 -7.72 -43.43 -19.20
N ALA A 206 -7.89 -42.88 -17.98
CA ALA A 206 -9.20 -42.78 -17.33
C ALA A 206 -10.18 -41.89 -18.10
N LEU A 207 -9.72 -40.82 -18.76
CA LEU A 207 -10.56 -39.97 -19.62
C LEU A 207 -11.17 -40.74 -20.81
N LEU A 208 -10.47 -41.75 -21.32
CA LEU A 208 -10.98 -42.60 -22.42
C LEU A 208 -11.93 -43.70 -21.92
N MET A 209 -11.86 -44.04 -20.63
CA MET A 209 -12.62 -45.12 -19.99
C MET A 209 -13.15 -44.68 -18.62
N PRO A 210 -14.02 -43.65 -18.55
CA PRO A 210 -14.34 -42.94 -17.31
C PRO A 210 -15.15 -43.76 -16.29
N SER A 211 -15.72 -44.89 -16.69
CA SER A 211 -16.51 -45.78 -15.82
C SER A 211 -15.79 -47.08 -15.47
N ASP A 212 -14.51 -47.24 -15.83
CA ASP A 212 -13.75 -48.46 -15.52
C ASP A 212 -13.23 -48.42 -14.08
N ALA A 213 -13.84 -49.22 -13.21
CA ALA A 213 -13.50 -49.29 -11.78
C ALA A 213 -12.04 -49.71 -11.51
N THR A 214 -11.42 -50.50 -12.39
CA THR A 214 -10.02 -50.92 -12.24
C THR A 214 -9.09 -49.74 -12.49
N ILE A 215 -9.34 -48.99 -13.58
CA ILE A 215 -8.57 -47.80 -13.91
C ILE A 215 -8.72 -46.73 -12.82
N LEU A 216 -9.94 -46.47 -12.37
CA LEU A 216 -10.21 -45.49 -11.31
C LEU A 216 -9.54 -45.87 -9.97
N THR A 217 -9.40 -47.16 -9.66
CA THR A 217 -8.63 -47.61 -8.49
C THR A 217 -7.16 -47.22 -8.62
N VAL A 218 -6.56 -47.43 -9.80
CA VAL A 218 -5.17 -47.04 -10.05
C VAL A 218 -5.01 -45.51 -10.02
N VAL A 219 -6.00 -44.75 -10.52
CA VAL A 219 -6.02 -43.28 -10.39
C VAL A 219 -5.98 -42.87 -8.92
N LYS A 220 -6.85 -43.44 -8.05
CA LYS A 220 -6.85 -43.17 -6.60
C LYS A 220 -5.49 -43.50 -5.97
N GLU A 221 -4.87 -44.61 -6.32
CA GLU A 221 -3.55 -44.99 -5.82
C GLU A 221 -2.44 -44.00 -6.22
N LYS A 222 -2.39 -43.62 -7.50
CA LYS A 222 -1.41 -42.66 -8.02
C LYS A 222 -1.60 -41.26 -7.46
N LEU A 223 -2.85 -40.82 -7.28
CA LEU A 223 -3.18 -39.57 -6.62
C LEU A 223 -2.67 -39.55 -5.17
N ASN A 224 -2.92 -40.63 -4.42
CA ASN A 224 -2.43 -40.75 -3.05
C ASN A 224 -0.90 -40.79 -2.96
N ALA A 225 -0.24 -41.42 -3.93
CA ALA A 225 1.22 -41.40 -4.03
C ALA A 225 1.74 -39.98 -4.32
N TYR A 226 1.08 -39.25 -5.23
CA TYR A 226 1.39 -37.86 -5.54
C TYR A 226 1.31 -36.96 -4.29
N LYS A 227 0.19 -37.03 -3.55
CA LYS A 227 -0.04 -36.22 -2.34
C LYS A 227 0.98 -36.45 -1.21
N LYS A 228 1.69 -37.59 -1.22
CA LYS A 228 2.67 -37.99 -0.19
C LYS A 228 4.13 -37.91 -0.66
N ALA A 229 4.36 -37.64 -1.94
CA ALA A 229 5.70 -37.63 -2.50
C ALA A 229 6.52 -36.43 -2.00
N ALA A 230 7.84 -36.59 -1.96
CA ALA A 230 8.74 -35.52 -1.61
C ALA A 230 8.66 -34.37 -2.63
N ILE A 231 8.66 -33.13 -2.14
CA ILE A 231 8.58 -31.94 -2.98
C ILE A 231 9.92 -31.62 -3.66
N THR A 232 9.83 -30.98 -4.82
CA THR A 232 10.98 -30.42 -5.52
C THR A 232 11.48 -29.18 -4.77
N GLN A 233 12.75 -29.21 -4.35
CA GLN A 233 13.38 -28.13 -3.59
C GLN A 233 13.86 -26.98 -4.50
N PRO A 234 13.89 -25.72 -4.00
CA PRO A 234 14.46 -24.60 -4.74
C PRO A 234 15.92 -24.85 -5.13
N GLN A 235 16.26 -24.50 -6.37
CA GLN A 235 17.61 -24.54 -6.92
C GLN A 235 18.36 -23.23 -6.65
N GLU A 236 19.63 -23.34 -6.28
CA GLU A 236 20.51 -22.20 -6.04
C GLU A 236 20.77 -21.41 -7.34
N GLY A 237 20.85 -20.09 -7.24
CA GLY A 237 21.06 -19.20 -8.39
C GLY A 237 19.83 -18.94 -9.24
N LYS A 238 18.66 -19.48 -8.87
CA LYS A 238 17.36 -19.17 -9.49
C LYS A 238 16.57 -18.18 -8.64
N LEU A 239 15.72 -17.40 -9.30
CA LEU A 239 14.82 -16.45 -8.65
C LEU A 239 13.42 -17.02 -8.47
N TYR A 240 12.85 -16.74 -7.30
CA TYR A 240 11.53 -17.22 -6.92
C TYR A 240 10.67 -16.08 -6.39
N GLN A 241 9.38 -16.17 -6.66
CA GLN A 241 8.36 -15.49 -5.87
C GLN A 241 7.88 -16.42 -4.76
N ILE A 242 7.62 -15.86 -3.58
CA ILE A 242 6.98 -16.56 -2.47
C ILE A 242 5.54 -16.08 -2.42
N VAL A 243 4.63 -16.93 -2.87
CA VAL A 243 3.22 -16.64 -3.04
C VAL A 243 2.46 -17.23 -1.85
N SER A 244 1.48 -16.53 -1.31
CA SER A 244 0.60 -17.10 -0.28
C SER A 244 -0.11 -18.35 -0.83
N ALA A 245 -0.03 -19.47 -0.11
CA ALA A 245 -0.92 -20.61 -0.31
C ALA A 245 -2.13 -20.56 0.64
N SER A 246 -2.16 -19.56 1.53
CA SER A 246 -3.34 -19.30 2.36
C SER A 246 -4.48 -18.85 1.48
N THR A 247 -5.58 -19.56 1.59
CA THR A 247 -6.87 -19.26 0.97
C THR A 247 -7.87 -18.74 2.00
N TYR A 248 -7.60 -18.96 3.30
CA TYR A 248 -8.37 -18.42 4.44
C TYR A 248 -8.62 -16.91 4.37
N TYR A 249 -7.68 -16.14 3.82
CA TYR A 249 -7.81 -14.69 3.87
C TYR A 249 -8.73 -14.07 2.82
N LYS A 250 -9.37 -14.82 1.91
CA LYS A 250 -10.23 -14.40 0.76
C LYS A 250 -9.53 -14.70 -0.57
N LYS A 251 -10.32 -15.02 -1.59
CA LYS A 251 -9.89 -15.18 -3.00
C LYS A 251 -9.02 -14.00 -3.52
N GLN A 252 -9.18 -12.79 -2.95
CA GLN A 252 -8.37 -11.60 -3.25
C GLN A 252 -6.85 -11.77 -2.99
N PHE A 253 -6.45 -12.71 -2.13
CA PHE A 253 -5.05 -12.98 -1.81
C PHE A 253 -4.41 -14.05 -2.69
N ALA A 254 -5.17 -14.66 -3.61
CA ALA A 254 -4.62 -15.58 -4.58
C ALA A 254 -3.62 -14.81 -5.47
N GLY A 255 -2.35 -15.25 -5.46
CA GLY A 255 -1.27 -14.55 -6.17
C GLY A 255 -0.61 -13.42 -5.37
N SER A 256 -1.00 -13.22 -4.09
CA SER A 256 -0.27 -12.35 -3.16
C SER A 256 1.17 -12.81 -2.97
N THR A 257 2.11 -11.90 -3.20
CA THR A 257 3.54 -12.16 -3.13
C THR A 257 4.17 -11.49 -1.92
N MET A 258 5.10 -12.19 -1.28
CA MET A 258 5.93 -11.66 -0.22
C MET A 258 7.01 -10.74 -0.78
N TYR A 259 7.20 -9.57 -0.17
CA TYR A 259 8.16 -8.55 -0.59
C TYR A 259 8.87 -7.87 0.59
N GLN A 260 10.01 -7.25 0.31
CA GLN A 260 10.72 -6.42 1.27
C GLN A 260 10.19 -4.97 1.28
N ASP A 261 9.90 -4.44 2.48
CA ASP A 261 9.53 -3.03 2.70
C ASP A 261 10.49 -2.41 3.74
N GLY A 262 11.52 -1.73 3.25
CA GLY A 262 12.61 -1.22 4.11
C GLY A 262 13.28 -2.36 4.87
N THR A 263 13.21 -2.34 6.20
CA THR A 263 13.74 -3.42 7.07
C THR A 263 12.71 -4.48 7.40
N GLN A 264 11.46 -4.35 6.94
CA GLN A 264 10.37 -5.29 7.21
C GLN A 264 10.13 -6.21 6.02
N VAL A 265 9.45 -7.33 6.28
CA VAL A 265 8.91 -8.22 5.25
C VAL A 265 7.40 -8.16 5.29
N ARG A 266 6.81 -7.94 4.12
CA ARG A 266 5.37 -7.74 3.93
C ARG A 266 4.87 -8.66 2.83
N PHE A 267 3.57 -8.71 2.65
CA PHE A 267 2.98 -9.35 1.49
C PHE A 267 1.91 -8.43 0.90
N HIS A 268 1.80 -8.42 -0.42
CA HIS A 268 0.80 -7.61 -1.08
C HIS A 268 -0.59 -8.23 -0.97
N TYR A 269 -1.62 -7.40 -0.86
CA TYR A 269 -3.02 -7.84 -0.87
C TYR A 269 -3.56 -8.15 -2.27
N THR A 270 -2.75 -7.87 -3.30
CA THR A 270 -3.02 -8.11 -4.72
C THR A 270 -1.73 -8.58 -5.39
N PRO A 271 -1.78 -9.31 -6.52
CA PRO A 271 -0.58 -9.57 -7.30
C PRO A 271 0.09 -8.25 -7.70
N GLN A 272 1.32 -8.08 -7.25
CA GLN A 272 2.19 -7.00 -7.70
C GLN A 272 3.35 -7.61 -8.49
N LEU A 273 4.16 -6.75 -9.10
CA LEU A 273 5.27 -7.16 -9.97
C LEU A 273 6.51 -6.32 -9.65
N GLU A 274 6.77 -6.15 -8.35
CA GLU A 274 7.86 -5.31 -7.87
C GLU A 274 9.16 -6.11 -7.71
N PRO A 275 10.34 -5.49 -7.94
CA PRO A 275 11.62 -6.17 -7.76
C PRO A 275 11.84 -6.74 -6.36
N GLU A 276 11.25 -6.10 -5.35
CA GLU A 276 11.33 -6.48 -3.94
C GLU A 276 10.62 -7.80 -3.62
N GLU A 277 9.90 -8.39 -4.56
CA GLU A 277 9.22 -9.70 -4.43
C GLU A 277 10.08 -10.90 -4.84
N LEU A 278 11.28 -10.65 -5.36
CA LEU A 278 12.14 -11.70 -5.90
C LEU A 278 13.16 -12.16 -4.86
N TRP A 279 13.26 -13.48 -4.69
CA TRP A 279 14.06 -14.10 -3.65
C TRP A 279 15.01 -15.16 -4.20
N TYR A 280 16.24 -15.17 -3.68
CA TYR A 280 17.17 -16.27 -3.82
C TYR A 280 17.07 -17.20 -2.61
N PHE A 281 17.05 -18.50 -2.89
CA PHE A 281 17.28 -19.55 -1.90
C PHE A 281 18.76 -19.92 -1.89
N VAL A 282 19.54 -19.29 -0.99
CA VAL A 282 20.98 -19.53 -0.87
C VAL A 282 21.20 -20.82 -0.09
N LYS A 283 21.60 -21.88 -0.79
CA LYS A 283 21.70 -23.23 -0.22
C LYS A 283 22.92 -23.37 0.69
N LYS A 284 22.73 -24.05 1.81
CA LYS A 284 23.77 -24.47 2.76
C LYS A 284 23.47 -25.89 3.22
N ASN A 285 24.47 -26.53 3.82
CA ASN A 285 24.33 -27.88 4.39
C ASN A 285 24.79 -27.85 5.84
N ASN A 286 24.10 -28.60 6.70
CA ASN A 286 24.57 -28.97 8.04
C ASN A 286 24.43 -30.50 8.24
N ALA A 287 24.67 -30.97 9.47
CA ALA A 287 24.54 -32.38 9.82
C ALA A 287 23.12 -32.94 9.62
N ASP A 288 22.10 -32.08 9.63
CA ASP A 288 20.67 -32.43 9.56
C ASP A 288 20.10 -32.27 8.14
N GLY A 289 20.93 -31.98 7.14
CA GLY A 289 20.54 -31.85 5.73
C GLY A 289 20.72 -30.46 5.11
N PRO A 290 20.25 -30.26 3.87
CA PRO A 290 20.28 -28.96 3.22
C PRO A 290 19.27 -27.99 3.86
N TYR A 291 19.68 -26.74 4.00
CA TYR A 291 18.82 -25.61 4.39
C TYR A 291 19.13 -24.40 3.52
N PHE A 292 18.33 -23.35 3.64
CA PHE A 292 18.46 -22.14 2.84
C PHE A 292 18.58 -20.89 3.72
N HIS A 293 19.26 -19.88 3.22
CA HIS A 293 19.04 -18.50 3.64
C HIS A 293 18.26 -17.80 2.53
N LEU A 294 17.19 -17.11 2.91
CA LEU A 294 16.39 -16.36 1.96
C LEU A 294 16.99 -14.95 1.79
N GLN A 295 17.38 -14.61 0.57
CA GLN A 295 17.97 -13.31 0.24
C GLN A 295 17.08 -12.58 -0.74
N ASN A 296 16.81 -11.29 -0.51
CA ASN A 296 16.09 -10.47 -1.46
C ASN A 296 16.99 -10.12 -2.66
N ALA A 297 16.45 -10.27 -3.87
CA ALA A 297 17.21 -10.05 -5.10
C ALA A 297 17.61 -8.59 -5.33
N CYS A 298 16.77 -7.65 -4.88
CA CYS A 298 16.97 -6.22 -5.06
C CYS A 298 17.97 -5.65 -4.05
N SER A 299 17.69 -5.82 -2.75
CA SER A 299 18.50 -5.22 -1.67
C SER A 299 19.77 -6.02 -1.34
N LYS A 300 19.82 -7.29 -1.76
CA LYS A 300 20.83 -8.29 -1.35
C LYS A 300 20.85 -8.59 0.16
N GLN A 301 19.86 -8.13 0.91
CA GLN A 301 19.71 -8.42 2.33
C GLN A 301 19.08 -9.79 2.56
N TYR A 302 19.33 -10.36 3.73
CA TYR A 302 18.84 -11.66 4.17
C TYR A 302 17.68 -11.51 5.15
N LEU A 303 16.70 -12.38 5.01
CA LEU A 303 15.58 -12.52 5.92
C LEU A 303 16.08 -12.96 7.32
N GLN A 304 15.60 -12.28 8.35
CA GLN A 304 15.88 -12.55 9.77
C GLN A 304 14.59 -13.00 10.44
N MET A 305 14.58 -14.22 11.01
CA MET A 305 13.43 -14.72 11.75
C MET A 305 13.56 -14.41 13.26
N PRO A 306 12.77 -13.47 13.79
CA PRO A 306 12.84 -13.10 15.21
C PRO A 306 12.24 -14.18 16.12
N ALA A 307 12.03 -13.85 17.39
CA ALA A 307 11.27 -14.71 18.29
C ALA A 307 9.79 -14.84 17.86
N TYR A 308 9.08 -15.81 18.44
CA TYR A 308 7.67 -16.04 18.16
C TYR A 308 6.81 -14.77 18.28
N ASN A 309 5.86 -14.62 17.35
CA ASN A 309 4.93 -13.52 17.23
C ASN A 309 5.59 -12.14 17.06
N GLN A 310 6.78 -12.10 16.44
CA GLN A 310 7.45 -10.87 16.03
C GLN A 310 7.54 -10.79 14.50
N ALA A 311 7.53 -9.55 13.99
CA ALA A 311 7.60 -9.27 12.56
C ALA A 311 8.99 -9.63 12.02
N VAL A 312 9.01 -10.33 10.89
CA VAL A 312 10.22 -10.71 10.18
C VAL A 312 10.90 -9.46 9.62
N THR A 313 12.22 -9.42 9.70
CA THR A 313 13.02 -8.27 9.26
C THR A 313 14.09 -8.66 8.25
N MET A 314 14.73 -7.66 7.66
CA MET A 314 15.83 -7.80 6.70
C MET A 314 17.13 -7.27 7.31
N GLY A 315 18.26 -7.92 7.00
CA GLY A 315 19.58 -7.48 7.43
C GLY A 315 20.72 -8.12 6.64
N ASP A 316 21.95 -7.65 6.85
CA ASP A 316 23.10 -8.02 5.99
C ASP A 316 23.76 -9.35 6.38
N LYS A 317 23.27 -10.01 7.43
CA LYS A 317 23.86 -11.25 7.98
C LYS A 317 22.98 -12.45 7.66
N THR A 318 23.60 -13.58 7.35
CA THR A 318 22.90 -14.87 7.31
C THR A 318 22.71 -15.38 8.75
N THR A 319 21.50 -15.27 9.32
CA THR A 319 21.25 -15.66 10.71
C THR A 319 20.42 -16.93 10.85
N ASP A 320 19.32 -17.05 10.10
CA ASP A 320 18.35 -18.11 10.29
C ASP A 320 18.38 -19.09 9.12
N ALA A 321 18.46 -20.38 9.45
CA ALA A 321 18.36 -21.48 8.50
C ALA A 321 16.89 -21.74 8.20
N LEU A 322 16.51 -21.71 6.93
CA LEU A 322 15.14 -21.95 6.47
C LEU A 322 15.04 -23.29 5.75
N ARG A 323 14.03 -24.08 6.09
CA ARG A 323 13.63 -25.30 5.40
C ARG A 323 12.34 -25.05 4.61
N VAL A 324 12.19 -25.80 3.53
CA VAL A 324 10.98 -25.81 2.69
C VAL A 324 10.39 -27.21 2.76
N ASP A 325 9.24 -27.34 3.44
CA ASP A 325 8.61 -28.63 3.74
C ASP A 325 7.17 -28.66 3.20
N LEU A 326 6.68 -29.85 2.80
CA LEU A 326 5.30 -30.04 2.34
C LEU A 326 4.30 -29.67 3.46
N ALA A 327 3.27 -28.88 3.14
CA ALA A 327 2.19 -28.60 4.07
C ALA A 327 1.27 -29.82 4.21
N THR A 328 1.14 -30.37 5.42
CA THR A 328 0.47 -31.67 5.67
C THR A 328 -0.62 -31.62 6.74
N ILE A 329 -0.84 -30.48 7.39
CA ILE A 329 -1.85 -30.32 8.44
C ILE A 329 -3.19 -30.00 7.79
N ALA A 330 -4.14 -30.92 7.84
CA ALA A 330 -5.48 -30.69 7.29
C ALA A 330 -6.22 -29.55 8.02
N SER A 331 -7.13 -28.88 7.30
CA SER A 331 -7.99 -27.84 7.84
C SER A 331 -9.38 -27.93 7.21
N GLY A 332 -10.41 -28.21 8.03
CA GLY A 332 -11.74 -28.55 7.51
C GLY A 332 -11.66 -29.75 6.55
N ASP A 333 -12.28 -29.61 5.38
CA ASP A 333 -12.26 -30.62 4.32
C ASP A 333 -10.96 -30.62 3.48
N PHE A 334 -10.07 -29.65 3.69
CA PHE A 334 -8.82 -29.52 2.95
C PHE A 334 -7.74 -30.40 3.57
N THR A 335 -7.47 -31.53 2.92
CA THR A 335 -6.42 -32.48 3.31
C THR A 335 -5.16 -32.37 2.46
N PHE A 336 -5.21 -31.65 1.35
CA PHE A 336 -4.10 -31.40 0.44
C PHE A 336 -4.33 -30.11 -0.35
N VAL A 337 -3.28 -29.33 -0.57
CA VAL A 337 -3.29 -28.19 -1.50
C VAL A 337 -2.07 -28.33 -2.43
N PRO A 338 -2.26 -28.38 -3.77
CA PRO A 338 -1.16 -28.58 -4.70
C PRO A 338 -0.10 -27.48 -4.56
N GLY A 339 1.15 -27.89 -4.34
CA GLY A 339 2.30 -26.99 -4.24
C GLY A 339 2.43 -26.25 -2.91
N ALA A 340 1.53 -26.46 -1.95
CA ALA A 340 1.58 -25.78 -0.66
C ALA A 340 2.73 -26.31 0.20
N VAL A 341 3.57 -25.39 0.65
CA VAL A 341 4.73 -25.63 1.51
C VAL A 341 4.66 -24.78 2.76
N THR A 342 5.49 -25.12 3.74
CA THR A 342 5.80 -24.28 4.90
C THR A 342 7.26 -23.87 4.84
N LEU A 343 7.54 -22.63 5.28
CA LEU A 343 8.88 -22.07 5.35
C LEU A 343 9.24 -21.91 6.84
N SER A 344 10.15 -22.77 7.32
CA SER A 344 10.35 -23.02 8.76
C SER A 344 11.81 -22.94 9.16
N ALA A 345 12.10 -22.44 10.37
CA ALA A 345 13.46 -22.46 10.93
C ALA A 345 13.87 -23.81 11.55
N VAL A 346 12.96 -24.78 11.63
CA VAL A 346 13.20 -26.10 12.24
C VAL A 346 12.62 -27.21 11.39
N ASP A 347 13.14 -28.42 11.58
CA ASP A 347 12.69 -29.65 10.91
C ASP A 347 11.32 -30.13 11.39
N GLY A 348 10.59 -30.83 10.52
CA GLY A 348 9.63 -31.86 10.87
C GLY A 348 8.56 -31.49 11.90
N TYR A 349 7.37 -31.18 11.39
CA TYR A 349 6.09 -31.18 12.09
C TYR A 349 5.92 -32.26 13.19
N SER A 350 5.42 -31.85 14.35
CA SER A 350 4.46 -32.69 15.08
C SER A 350 3.43 -31.82 15.79
N VAL A 351 2.20 -32.33 15.91
CA VAL A 351 1.13 -31.78 16.77
C VAL A 351 1.57 -31.66 18.25
N ALA A 352 2.71 -32.25 18.61
CA ALA A 352 3.31 -32.25 19.94
C ALA A 352 4.44 -31.20 20.11
N MET A 353 4.81 -30.43 19.08
CA MET A 353 5.75 -29.31 19.23
C MET A 353 5.01 -28.10 19.79
N ASN A 354 5.06 -27.94 21.11
CA ASN A 354 4.41 -26.84 21.81
C ASN A 354 5.10 -25.49 21.55
N ASN A 355 4.31 -24.53 21.04
CA ASN A 355 4.40 -23.06 21.13
C ASN A 355 5.80 -22.43 21.10
N ASN A 356 6.46 -22.37 19.94
CA ASN A 356 7.49 -21.36 19.55
C ASN A 356 8.25 -21.75 18.26
N VAL A 357 7.65 -22.54 17.36
CA VAL A 357 8.30 -22.83 16.08
C VAL A 357 8.23 -21.58 15.20
N LYS A 358 9.38 -21.14 14.68
CA LYS A 358 9.45 -19.96 13.79
C LYS A 358 9.14 -20.39 12.35
N ARG A 359 7.92 -20.12 11.89
CA ARG A 359 7.49 -20.26 10.49
C ARG A 359 7.07 -18.91 9.95
N LEU A 360 7.27 -18.70 8.65
CA LEU A 360 6.73 -17.52 7.98
C LEU A 360 5.19 -17.61 7.96
N SER A 361 4.53 -16.57 8.45
CA SER A 361 3.08 -16.44 8.48
C SER A 361 2.67 -15.03 8.11
N ALA A 362 1.75 -14.90 7.17
CA ALA A 362 1.17 -13.64 6.71
C ALA A 362 -0.01 -13.21 7.59
N GLN A 363 0.02 -12.01 8.18
CA GLN A 363 -1.10 -11.51 8.98
C GLN A 363 -2.02 -10.57 8.18
N THR A 364 -3.25 -10.37 8.62
CA THR A 364 -4.18 -9.38 8.02
C THR A 364 -3.65 -7.95 8.00
N THR A 365 -2.60 -7.64 8.76
CA THR A 365 -1.89 -6.35 8.79
C THR A 365 -0.94 -6.14 7.59
N GLY A 366 -0.73 -7.15 6.75
CA GLY A 366 0.16 -7.07 5.59
C GLY A 366 1.62 -7.36 5.93
N LEU A 367 1.91 -7.67 7.20
CA LEU A 367 3.22 -8.01 7.72
C LEU A 367 3.41 -9.53 7.76
N VAL A 368 4.65 -9.96 7.55
CA VAL A 368 5.07 -11.35 7.74
C VAL A 368 5.69 -11.50 9.12
N PHE A 369 5.25 -12.53 9.85
CA PHE A 369 5.65 -12.82 11.22
C PHE A 369 6.28 -14.20 11.34
N ALA A 370 7.09 -14.38 12.38
CA ALA A 370 7.49 -15.71 12.85
C ALA A 370 6.37 -16.29 13.76
N LYS A 371 5.55 -17.20 13.24
CA LYS A 371 4.47 -17.90 13.97
C LYS A 371 4.54 -19.41 13.77
N ASP A 372 3.62 -20.14 14.38
CA ASP A 372 3.59 -21.61 14.40
C ASP A 372 2.46 -22.23 13.56
N ASP A 373 1.55 -21.42 13.03
CA ASP A 373 0.43 -21.86 12.21
C ASP A 373 0.92 -22.49 10.89
N ALA A 374 0.56 -23.75 10.66
CA ALA A 374 0.94 -24.55 9.50
C ALA A 374 -0.24 -25.34 8.93
N ALA A 375 -1.47 -25.02 9.37
CA ALA A 375 -2.68 -25.62 8.83
C ALA A 375 -2.82 -25.25 7.33
N LEU A 376 -3.26 -26.20 6.53
CA LEU A 376 -3.62 -25.93 5.13
C LEU A 376 -4.65 -24.81 5.09
N CYS A 377 -4.55 -23.98 4.05
CA CYS A 377 -5.37 -22.80 3.82
C CYS A 377 -5.10 -21.64 4.80
N TYR A 378 -4.35 -21.84 5.88
CA TYR A 378 -4.02 -20.79 6.85
C TYR A 378 -2.76 -19.99 6.48
N SER A 379 -2.55 -18.91 7.23
CA SER A 379 -1.56 -17.86 7.05
C SER A 379 -0.10 -18.30 6.88
N GLY A 380 0.26 -19.50 7.32
CA GLY A 380 1.64 -19.99 7.32
C GLY A 380 2.01 -20.91 6.16
N THR A 381 1.14 -21.03 5.17
CA THR A 381 1.37 -21.85 3.97
C THR A 381 1.68 -20.99 2.74
N TRP A 382 2.61 -21.46 1.91
CA TRP A 382 3.19 -20.72 0.80
C TRP A 382 3.32 -21.59 -0.45
N LYS A 383 3.41 -20.98 -1.63
CA LYS A 383 3.90 -21.60 -2.87
C LYS A 383 5.21 -20.91 -3.24
N VAL A 384 6.21 -21.69 -3.61
CA VAL A 384 7.51 -21.18 -4.07
C VAL A 384 7.55 -21.31 -5.59
N VAL A 385 7.44 -20.19 -6.30
CA VAL A 385 7.25 -20.17 -7.76
C VAL A 385 8.52 -19.66 -8.43
N GLU A 386 9.14 -20.49 -9.27
CA GLU A 386 10.31 -20.08 -10.06
C GLU A 386 9.88 -19.08 -11.14
N VAL A 387 10.57 -17.94 -11.22
CA VAL A 387 10.35 -16.94 -12.28
C VAL A 387 11.21 -17.30 -13.49
N LYS A 388 10.57 -17.68 -14.60
CA LYS A 388 11.23 -18.06 -15.86
C LYS A 388 11.13 -17.00 -16.95
N ASP A 389 10.10 -16.17 -16.87
CA ASP A 389 9.84 -15.05 -17.77
C ASP A 389 9.73 -13.78 -16.90
N PHE A 390 10.70 -12.87 -17.07
CA PHE A 390 10.78 -11.64 -16.28
C PHE A 390 10.04 -10.47 -16.92
N THR A 391 9.27 -10.70 -17.99
CA THR A 391 8.54 -9.64 -18.71
C THR A 391 7.56 -8.92 -17.79
N ALA A 392 6.91 -9.65 -16.90
CA ALA A 392 5.97 -9.09 -15.92
C ALA A 392 6.70 -8.18 -14.91
N GLN A 393 7.80 -8.66 -14.33
CA GLN A 393 8.63 -7.90 -13.40
C GLN A 393 9.25 -6.66 -14.08
N LEU A 394 9.66 -6.77 -15.34
CA LEU A 394 10.19 -5.65 -16.12
C LEU A 394 9.13 -4.54 -16.31
N LYS A 395 7.88 -4.91 -16.61
CA LYS A 395 6.75 -3.97 -16.70
C LYS A 395 6.45 -3.30 -15.36
N GLY A 396 6.53 -4.04 -14.25
CA GLY A 396 6.38 -3.50 -12.90
C GLY A 396 7.47 -2.47 -12.57
N LEU A 397 8.73 -2.81 -12.84
CA LEU A 397 9.85 -1.87 -12.67
C LEU A 397 9.66 -0.59 -13.49
N LEU A 398 9.21 -0.69 -14.75
CA LEU A 398 8.91 0.49 -15.57
C LEU A 398 7.80 1.35 -14.95
N LYS A 399 6.71 0.72 -14.49
CA LYS A 399 5.59 1.43 -13.84
C LYS A 399 6.08 2.23 -12.63
N LYS A 400 7.01 1.67 -11.83
CA LYS A 400 7.64 2.35 -10.70
C LYS A 400 8.50 3.54 -11.15
N CYS A 401 9.35 3.33 -12.15
CA CYS A 401 10.16 4.40 -12.73
C CYS A 401 9.28 5.55 -13.23
N ASP A 402 8.16 5.24 -13.88
CA ASP A 402 7.24 6.22 -14.45
C ASP A 402 6.46 6.98 -13.38
N ALA A 403 6.10 6.32 -12.28
CA ALA A 403 5.52 6.99 -11.12
C ALA A 403 6.50 7.99 -10.51
N ILE A 404 7.76 7.59 -10.29
CA ILE A 404 8.80 8.48 -9.75
C ILE A 404 9.03 9.66 -10.69
N LEU A 405 9.17 9.43 -11.99
CA LEU A 405 9.40 10.49 -12.98
C LEU A 405 8.23 11.48 -13.10
N ARG A 406 7.01 11.02 -12.85
CA ARG A 406 5.80 11.85 -12.89
C ARG A 406 5.62 12.68 -11.62
N ASP A 407 5.86 12.07 -10.46
CA ASP A 407 5.46 12.63 -9.16
C ASP A 407 6.61 13.36 -8.44
N ALA A 408 7.87 13.10 -8.81
CA ALA A 408 9.03 13.76 -8.21
C ALA A 408 8.96 15.28 -8.40
N GLN A 409 9.42 16.01 -7.38
CA GLN A 409 9.59 17.46 -7.44
C GLN A 409 11.10 17.77 -7.44
N PRO A 410 11.74 17.83 -8.63
CA PRO A 410 13.18 18.06 -8.73
C PRO A 410 13.57 19.32 -7.95
N GLY A 411 14.52 19.16 -7.04
CA GLY A 411 15.01 20.23 -6.20
C GLY A 411 14.34 20.35 -4.83
N ALA A 412 13.19 19.72 -4.55
CA ALA A 412 12.67 19.69 -3.18
C ALA A 412 13.54 18.82 -2.27
N ILE A 413 13.68 19.20 -1.00
CA ILE A 413 14.57 18.50 -0.04
C ILE A 413 14.15 17.03 0.08
N GLY A 414 15.11 16.12 -0.12
CA GLY A 414 14.87 14.68 -0.01
C GLY A 414 14.26 14.02 -1.26
N GLU A 415 13.90 14.80 -2.27
CA GLU A 415 13.49 14.32 -3.60
C GLU A 415 14.72 13.97 -4.46
N PRO A 416 14.58 13.09 -5.48
CA PRO A 416 15.65 12.83 -6.42
C PRO A 416 16.13 14.12 -7.13
N SER A 417 17.44 14.28 -7.27
CA SER A 417 18.02 15.41 -8.02
C SER A 417 17.67 15.34 -9.52
N GLU A 418 17.77 16.46 -10.24
CA GLU A 418 17.50 16.49 -11.68
C GLU A 418 18.42 15.53 -12.46
N ALA A 419 19.69 15.42 -12.03
CA ALA A 419 20.63 14.44 -12.58
C ALA A 419 20.18 12.99 -12.33
N ALA A 420 19.65 12.69 -11.14
CA ALA A 420 19.12 11.37 -10.81
C ALA A 420 17.86 11.04 -11.63
N LEU A 421 16.94 11.99 -11.81
CA LEU A 421 15.76 11.79 -12.65
C LEU A 421 16.14 11.61 -14.12
N ASN A 422 17.14 12.33 -14.62
CA ASN A 422 17.64 12.14 -15.98
C ASN A 422 18.32 10.78 -16.15
N TYR A 423 19.07 10.31 -15.15
CA TYR A 423 19.62 8.96 -15.14
C TYR A 423 18.50 7.91 -15.16
N LEU A 424 17.51 8.02 -14.26
CA LEU A 424 16.35 7.11 -14.20
C LEU A 424 15.62 7.03 -15.55
N ARG A 425 15.39 8.17 -16.19
CA ARG A 425 14.75 8.22 -17.51
C ARG A 425 15.58 7.52 -18.59
N THR A 426 16.84 7.92 -18.73
CA THR A 426 17.66 7.55 -19.89
C THR A 426 18.37 6.20 -19.76
N GLN A 427 18.71 5.77 -18.54
CA GLN A 427 19.47 4.54 -18.29
C GLN A 427 18.59 3.37 -17.87
N VAL A 428 17.39 3.65 -17.36
CA VAL A 428 16.46 2.64 -16.84
C VAL A 428 15.15 2.63 -17.63
N ALA A 429 14.33 3.68 -17.53
CA ALA A 429 12.96 3.67 -18.06
C ALA A 429 12.89 3.55 -19.60
N ASP A 430 13.62 4.38 -20.34
CA ASP A 430 13.59 4.37 -21.82
C ASP A 430 14.12 3.05 -22.41
N PRO A 431 15.27 2.50 -21.93
CA PRO A 431 15.71 1.16 -22.34
C PRO A 431 14.70 0.06 -22.05
N ILE A 432 14.04 0.10 -20.89
CA ILE A 432 13.00 -0.87 -20.54
C ILE A 432 11.80 -0.76 -21.49
N ARG A 433 11.33 0.45 -21.80
CA ARG A 433 10.24 0.67 -22.77
C ARG A 433 10.58 0.04 -24.11
N HIS A 434 11.78 0.30 -24.60
CA HIS A 434 12.25 -0.27 -25.86
C HIS A 434 12.27 -1.81 -25.82
N GLN A 435 12.76 -2.41 -24.73
CA GLN A 435 12.76 -3.86 -24.57
C GLN A 435 11.34 -4.45 -24.57
N ILE A 436 10.38 -3.78 -23.93
CA ILE A 436 8.99 -4.24 -23.89
C ILE A 436 8.33 -4.12 -25.27
N GLU A 437 8.64 -3.08 -26.04
CA GLU A 437 8.13 -2.88 -27.41
C GLU A 437 8.59 -3.97 -28.38
N LEU A 438 9.78 -4.56 -28.18
CA LEU A 438 10.26 -5.69 -28.97
C LEU A 438 9.40 -6.95 -28.79
N GLY A 439 8.71 -7.09 -27.64
CA GLY A 439 7.79 -8.19 -27.36
C GLY A 439 8.46 -9.54 -27.04
N ASP A 440 9.79 -9.56 -26.93
CA ASP A 440 10.56 -10.76 -26.59
C ASP A 440 10.43 -11.12 -25.10
N VAL A 441 10.49 -12.42 -24.80
CA VAL A 441 10.59 -12.92 -23.42
C VAL A 441 11.85 -12.37 -22.76
N VAL A 442 11.69 -11.75 -21.60
CA VAL A 442 12.80 -11.15 -20.86
C VAL A 442 13.52 -12.22 -20.03
N SER A 443 14.82 -12.37 -20.28
CA SER A 443 15.68 -13.27 -19.50
C SER A 443 16.00 -12.71 -18.12
N GLU A 444 16.39 -13.61 -17.20
CA GLU A 444 16.86 -13.23 -15.86
C GLU A 444 18.03 -12.23 -15.92
N GLU A 445 19.03 -12.50 -16.76
CA GLU A 445 20.21 -11.65 -16.92
C GLU A 445 19.84 -10.24 -17.39
N ALA A 446 18.94 -10.14 -18.38
CA ALA A 446 18.48 -8.85 -18.88
C ALA A 446 17.74 -8.05 -17.80
N TYR A 447 16.83 -8.70 -17.08
CA TYR A 447 16.09 -8.05 -16.00
C TYR A 447 17.00 -7.60 -14.85
N LEU A 448 17.93 -8.45 -14.41
CA LEU A 448 18.89 -8.11 -13.36
C LEU A 448 19.78 -6.94 -13.74
N GLY A 449 20.18 -6.83 -15.02
CA GLY A 449 20.93 -5.67 -15.51
C GLY A 449 20.15 -4.36 -15.41
N TYR A 450 18.82 -4.38 -15.65
CA TYR A 450 17.97 -3.19 -15.43
C TYR A 450 17.78 -2.89 -13.95
N LEU A 451 17.63 -3.92 -13.13
CA LEU A 451 17.49 -3.77 -11.68
C LEU A 451 18.75 -3.16 -11.04
N GLU A 452 19.94 -3.53 -11.51
CA GLU A 452 21.21 -2.95 -11.06
C GLU A 452 21.26 -1.44 -11.31
N ARG A 453 20.89 -1.00 -12.53
CA ARG A 453 20.81 0.44 -12.86
C ARG A 453 19.76 1.17 -12.02
N TYR A 454 18.64 0.53 -11.74
CA TYR A 454 17.64 1.10 -10.84
C TYR A 454 18.18 1.28 -9.41
N ASN A 455 18.96 0.31 -8.92
CA ASN A 455 19.65 0.43 -7.63
C ASN A 455 20.71 1.53 -7.63
N GLU A 456 21.44 1.72 -8.74
CA GLU A 456 22.35 2.87 -8.90
C GLU A 456 21.58 4.18 -8.75
N PHE A 457 20.41 4.31 -9.40
CA PHE A 457 19.53 5.46 -9.22
C PHE A 457 19.13 5.68 -7.75
N LEU A 458 18.73 4.63 -7.04
CA LEU A 458 18.36 4.73 -5.61
C LEU A 458 19.51 5.20 -4.72
N ALA A 459 20.76 4.91 -5.12
CA ALA A 459 21.96 5.34 -4.43
C ALA A 459 22.42 6.76 -4.81
N MET A 460 21.84 7.37 -5.86
CA MET A 460 22.21 8.71 -6.29
C MET A 460 21.83 9.77 -5.24
N PRO A 461 22.61 10.86 -5.14
CA PRO A 461 22.29 11.95 -4.23
C PRO A 461 20.91 12.54 -4.50
N LYS A 462 20.13 12.64 -3.42
CA LYS A 462 18.89 13.42 -3.36
C LYS A 462 19.20 14.91 -3.29
N ALA A 463 18.24 15.75 -3.68
CA ALA A 463 18.35 17.18 -3.55
C ALA A 463 18.56 17.56 -2.08
N SER A 464 19.67 18.24 -1.83
CA SER A 464 20.04 18.76 -0.52
C SER A 464 19.21 20.00 -0.16
N VAL A 465 19.28 20.43 1.09
CA VAL A 465 18.74 21.74 1.52
C VAL A 465 19.25 22.87 0.63
N MET A 466 20.52 22.77 0.20
CA MET A 466 21.14 23.75 -0.69
C MET A 466 20.53 23.74 -2.08
N ASP A 467 20.18 22.58 -2.62
CA ASP A 467 19.54 22.48 -3.94
C ASP A 467 18.11 23.06 -3.91
N ALA A 468 17.41 22.89 -2.80
CA ALA A 468 16.01 23.32 -2.63
C ALA A 468 15.83 24.81 -2.37
N ILE A 469 16.81 25.48 -1.79
CA ILE A 469 16.70 26.90 -1.49
C ILE A 469 16.92 27.73 -2.75
N SER A 470 15.95 28.59 -3.02
CA SER A 470 16.01 29.60 -4.08
C SER A 470 16.67 30.88 -3.56
N GLU A 471 17.63 31.42 -4.29
CA GLU A 471 18.21 32.74 -3.99
C GLU A 471 17.24 33.90 -4.33
N ASN A 472 16.15 33.60 -5.05
CA ASN A 472 15.21 34.58 -5.59
C ASN A 472 13.99 34.84 -4.70
N HIS A 473 13.91 34.19 -3.54
CA HIS A 473 12.75 34.28 -2.64
C HIS A 473 13.17 34.64 -1.22
N TYR A 474 12.28 35.34 -0.52
CA TYR A 474 12.39 35.45 0.92
C TYR A 474 11.86 34.20 1.61
N TYR A 475 12.38 33.94 2.80
CA TYR A 475 12.04 32.82 3.66
C TYR A 475 11.76 33.31 5.08
N PHE A 476 10.86 32.62 5.75
CA PHE A 476 10.72 32.65 7.19
C PHE A 476 11.52 31.49 7.79
N ILE A 477 12.43 31.81 8.71
CA ILE A 477 13.23 30.81 9.44
C ILE A 477 12.50 30.49 10.75
N GLN A 478 11.64 29.48 10.74
CA GLN A 478 10.85 29.03 11.89
C GLN A 478 11.65 28.00 12.69
N ASN A 479 11.60 28.03 14.03
CA ASN A 479 12.20 26.96 14.80
C ASN A 479 11.37 25.67 14.68
N ALA A 480 12.00 24.53 14.43
CA ALA A 480 11.28 23.28 14.22
C ALA A 480 10.76 22.65 15.54
N TYR A 481 11.28 23.08 16.70
CA TYR A 481 10.81 22.64 18.01
C TYR A 481 9.77 23.60 18.61
N PHE A 482 10.10 24.89 18.66
CA PHE A 482 9.21 25.96 19.10
C PHE A 482 8.55 26.64 17.90
N THR A 483 7.57 25.98 17.30
CA THR A 483 6.97 26.35 16.00
C THR A 483 6.30 27.74 15.97
N ASP A 484 5.94 28.31 17.11
CA ASP A 484 5.45 29.70 17.21
C ASP A 484 6.58 30.75 17.10
N ASN A 485 7.84 30.35 17.00
CA ASN A 485 8.99 31.25 17.06
C ASN A 485 9.80 31.22 15.76
N TYR A 486 10.06 32.41 15.24
CA TYR A 486 10.80 32.68 14.02
C TYR A 486 12.02 33.53 14.35
N ALA A 487 13.11 33.33 13.60
CA ALA A 487 14.27 34.20 13.70
C ALA A 487 13.88 35.60 13.16
N SER A 488 13.94 36.60 14.03
CA SER A 488 13.57 37.97 13.71
C SER A 488 14.70 38.92 14.09
N CYS A 489 15.07 39.83 13.18
CA CYS A 489 16.08 40.84 13.49
C CYS A 489 15.48 42.05 14.24
N THR A 490 16.06 42.36 15.40
CA THR A 490 15.79 43.60 16.13
C THR A 490 16.70 44.74 15.62
N ALA A 491 17.18 45.64 16.50
CA ALA A 491 18.11 46.70 16.11
C ALA A 491 19.49 46.15 15.65
N SER A 492 19.94 45.02 16.21
CA SER A 492 21.23 44.39 15.87
C SER A 492 21.29 42.87 16.07
N MET A 493 20.45 42.30 16.95
CA MET A 493 20.48 40.89 17.33
C MET A 493 19.26 40.14 16.79
N LEU A 494 19.43 38.84 16.54
CA LEU A 494 18.32 37.94 16.23
C LEU A 494 17.61 37.51 17.51
N GLN A 495 16.28 37.49 17.47
CA GLN A 495 15.43 37.03 18.56
C GLN A 495 14.37 36.05 18.04
N PRO A 496 13.97 35.07 18.87
CA PRO A 496 12.75 34.31 18.60
C PRO A 496 11.52 35.22 18.78
N LYS A 497 10.68 35.31 17.75
CA LYS A 497 9.42 36.06 17.78
C LYS A 497 8.31 35.32 17.04
N ALA A 498 7.07 35.58 17.44
CA ALA A 498 5.91 35.21 16.64
C ALA A 498 5.99 35.86 15.25
N LEU A 499 5.51 35.14 14.23
CA LEU A 499 5.53 35.63 12.86
C LEU A 499 4.65 36.86 12.69
N ASP A 500 5.26 37.98 12.31
CA ASP A 500 4.55 39.16 11.85
C ASP A 500 4.88 39.40 10.37
N LYS A 501 3.98 38.96 9.49
CA LYS A 501 4.14 39.10 8.03
C LYS A 501 4.17 40.56 7.56
N LYS A 502 3.77 41.53 8.39
CA LYS A 502 3.83 42.97 8.08
C LYS A 502 5.19 43.60 8.44
N ASN A 503 6.06 42.87 9.13
CA ASN A 503 7.35 43.35 9.59
C ASN A 503 8.49 42.63 8.85
N ASP A 504 9.28 43.40 8.10
CA ASP A 504 10.41 42.87 7.32
C ASP A 504 11.49 42.18 8.17
N ALA A 505 11.46 42.36 9.51
CA ALA A 505 12.41 41.74 10.43
C ALA A 505 12.44 40.20 10.37
N CYS A 506 11.35 39.54 9.98
CA CYS A 506 11.26 38.07 9.89
C CYS A 506 11.57 37.52 8.49
N TYR A 507 11.83 38.37 7.49
CA TYR A 507 12.11 37.95 6.13
C TYR A 507 13.62 37.83 5.91
N TRP A 508 14.04 36.68 5.40
CA TRP A 508 15.43 36.35 5.13
C TRP A 508 15.61 35.90 3.69
N TYR A 509 16.76 36.15 3.09
CA TYR A 509 17.11 35.55 1.82
C TYR A 509 18.50 34.95 1.89
N PHE A 510 18.74 33.98 1.01
CA PHE A 510 19.98 33.21 0.97
C PHE A 510 20.76 33.58 -0.28
N VAL A 511 22.07 33.71 -0.14
CA VAL A 511 23.01 33.81 -1.25
C VAL A 511 23.93 32.60 -1.18
N LYS A 512 23.97 31.81 -2.25
CA LYS A 512 24.80 30.61 -2.36
C LYS A 512 26.22 31.03 -2.71
N ASN A 513 27.20 30.49 -1.98
CA ASN A 513 28.61 30.73 -2.24
C ASN A 513 29.21 29.55 -3.03
N ASP A 514 30.28 29.80 -3.79
CA ASP A 514 30.95 28.79 -4.62
C ASP A 514 31.57 27.63 -3.81
N ASP A 515 31.77 27.82 -2.50
CA ASP A 515 32.32 26.82 -1.57
C ASP A 515 31.25 25.90 -0.95
N GLY A 516 29.98 26.03 -1.37
CA GLY A 516 28.86 25.23 -0.87
C GLY A 516 28.21 25.76 0.41
N THR A 517 28.66 26.91 0.92
CA THR A 517 28.03 27.60 2.05
C THR A 517 26.96 28.60 1.60
N VAL A 518 26.20 29.15 2.54
CA VAL A 518 25.26 30.27 2.32
C VAL A 518 25.58 31.47 3.16
N THR A 519 25.31 32.63 2.58
CA THR A 519 25.17 33.89 3.30
C THR A 519 23.68 34.14 3.53
N ILE A 520 23.28 34.35 4.79
CA ILE A 520 21.88 34.56 5.17
C ILE A 520 21.68 36.04 5.47
N VAL A 521 20.78 36.72 4.76
CA VAL A 521 20.62 38.18 4.85
C VAL A 521 19.22 38.55 5.30
N ASN A 522 19.11 39.48 6.24
CA ASN A 522 17.82 39.97 6.72
C ASN A 522 17.28 41.09 5.82
N LYS A 523 15.99 41.04 5.46
CA LYS A 523 15.34 42.04 4.62
C LYS A 523 15.31 43.44 5.25
N LYS A 524 15.06 43.55 6.56
CA LYS A 524 14.89 44.85 7.24
C LYS A 524 16.20 45.61 7.39
N THR A 525 17.30 44.90 7.65
CA THR A 525 18.59 45.53 7.90
C THR A 525 19.50 45.54 6.67
N GLU A 526 19.21 44.70 5.68
CA GLU A 526 20.07 44.46 4.50
C GLU A 526 21.49 44.05 4.91
N ARG A 527 21.62 43.34 6.04
CA ARG A 527 22.89 42.85 6.58
C ARG A 527 22.86 41.35 6.77
N GLU A 528 24.03 40.76 6.57
CA GLU A 528 24.29 39.34 6.75
C GLU A 528 24.17 38.94 8.22
N ALA A 529 23.69 37.72 8.46
CA ALA A 529 23.72 37.12 9.77
C ALA A 529 25.17 36.82 10.18
N PHE A 530 25.52 37.18 11.40
CA PHE A 530 26.89 37.23 11.89
C PHE A 530 27.01 36.70 13.31
N ILE A 531 28.17 36.12 13.62
CA ILE A 531 28.57 35.70 14.98
C ILE A 531 29.95 36.25 15.30
N SER A 532 30.16 36.70 16.53
CA SER A 532 31.46 37.27 16.93
C SER A 532 32.56 36.24 17.12
N LYS A 533 32.19 34.97 17.32
CA LYS A 533 33.08 33.81 17.43
C LYS A 533 32.30 32.50 17.28
N ASN A 534 32.98 31.45 16.84
CA ASN A 534 32.47 30.08 16.76
C ASN A 534 32.53 29.41 18.14
N ALA A 535 31.62 29.78 19.05
CA ALA A 535 31.59 29.24 20.40
C ALA A 535 30.16 29.14 20.94
N GLU A 536 29.91 28.13 21.78
CA GLU A 536 28.62 27.95 22.46
C GLU A 536 28.17 29.22 23.21
N GLY A 537 26.88 29.54 23.10
CA GLY A 537 26.26 30.71 23.73
C GLY A 537 26.49 32.04 23.01
N THR A 538 27.24 32.04 21.89
CA THR A 538 27.44 33.26 21.10
C THR A 538 26.13 33.70 20.45
N ILE A 539 25.80 34.99 20.57
CA ILE A 539 24.60 35.59 19.98
C ILE A 539 24.77 35.72 18.47
N VAL A 540 23.69 35.44 17.73
CA VAL A 540 23.60 35.72 16.29
C VAL A 540 23.08 37.15 16.06
N TYR A 541 23.78 37.90 15.22
CA TYR A 541 23.51 39.30 14.86
C TYR A 541 23.08 39.40 13.41
N ALA A 542 22.38 40.48 13.04
CA ALA A 542 22.13 40.85 11.64
C ALA A 542 22.11 42.37 11.44
N ASN A 543 22.86 43.13 12.24
CA ASN A 543 23.21 44.55 12.03
C ASN A 543 24.27 45.00 13.06
N TYR A 544 25.50 44.48 12.94
CA TYR A 544 26.62 44.81 13.82
C TYR A 544 27.73 45.57 13.06
N LYS A 545 28.32 46.60 13.68
CA LYS A 545 29.33 47.49 13.06
C LYS A 545 30.76 46.91 13.01
N GLY A 546 31.00 45.72 13.56
CA GLY A 546 32.25 44.98 13.43
C GLY A 546 32.11 43.91 12.34
N SER A 547 32.94 44.01 11.31
CA SER A 547 32.89 43.16 10.10
C SER A 547 33.22 41.69 10.38
N GLY A 548 32.42 40.81 9.81
CA GLY A 548 32.82 39.46 9.40
C GLY A 548 31.69 38.86 8.57
N ASN A 549 31.99 38.41 7.35
CA ASN A 549 31.03 37.68 6.54
C ASN A 549 30.97 36.26 7.12
N ALA A 550 29.96 35.97 7.95
CA ALA A 550 29.77 34.61 8.44
C ALA A 550 28.98 33.84 7.39
N THR A 551 29.62 32.82 6.84
CA THR A 551 28.95 31.84 5.97
C THR A 551 28.48 30.66 6.80
N TRP A 552 27.41 30.02 6.34
CA TRP A 552 26.71 28.97 7.07
C TRP A 552 26.57 27.73 6.19
N THR A 553 26.57 26.56 6.80
CA THR A 553 26.23 25.31 6.11
C THR A 553 24.84 24.88 6.53
N LEU A 554 23.97 24.56 5.56
CA LEU A 554 22.63 24.07 5.85
C LEU A 554 22.63 22.54 5.80
N GLN A 555 22.26 21.91 6.91
CA GLN A 555 22.28 20.45 7.05
C GLN A 555 20.94 19.96 7.58
N GLU A 556 20.37 18.94 6.94
CA GLU A 556 19.27 18.18 7.53
C GLU A 556 19.84 17.22 8.57
N ILE A 557 19.35 17.31 9.80
CA ILE A 557 19.82 16.48 10.92
C ILE A 557 18.65 15.99 11.77
N THR A 558 18.83 14.86 12.43
CA THR A 558 17.98 14.40 13.53
C THR A 558 18.67 14.72 14.85
N THR A 559 17.95 15.38 15.75
CA THR A 559 18.44 15.84 17.05
C THR A 559 18.43 14.73 18.11
N ASP A 560 19.02 15.01 19.26
CA ASP A 560 19.02 14.18 20.48
C ASP A 560 17.62 13.88 21.06
N GLN A 561 16.60 14.56 20.55
CA GLN A 561 15.19 14.35 20.90
C GLN A 561 14.38 13.74 19.74
N ASN A 562 15.05 13.14 18.74
CA ASN A 562 14.44 12.51 17.56
C ASN A 562 13.60 13.46 16.67
N ALA A 563 13.75 14.77 16.81
CA ALA A 563 13.16 15.74 15.88
C ALA A 563 14.13 15.99 14.72
N THR A 564 13.61 16.02 13.49
CA THR A 564 14.38 16.29 12.26
C THR A 564 14.07 17.67 11.72
N GLY A 565 15.09 18.38 11.24
CA GLY A 565 14.95 19.68 10.59
C GLY A 565 16.29 20.23 10.11
N ILE A 566 16.33 21.50 9.72
CA ILE A 566 17.52 22.12 9.12
C ILE A 566 18.34 22.81 10.21
N ALA A 567 19.58 22.35 10.41
CA ALA A 567 20.57 23.07 11.19
C ALA A 567 21.28 24.12 10.32
N ILE A 568 21.42 25.34 10.87
CA ILE A 568 22.17 26.45 10.27
C ILE A 568 23.53 26.48 10.96
N VAL A 569 24.48 25.74 10.41
CA VAL A 569 25.71 25.34 11.07
C VAL A 569 26.83 26.34 10.82
N ASP A 570 27.60 26.65 11.86
CA ASP A 570 28.78 27.49 11.78
C ASP A 570 29.95 26.81 11.04
N ALA A 571 31.02 27.56 10.77
CA ALA A 571 32.18 27.07 10.03
C ALA A 571 32.96 25.94 10.73
N THR A 572 32.69 25.67 12.01
CA THR A 572 33.32 24.56 12.76
C THR A 572 32.53 23.25 12.68
N ASP A 573 31.42 23.24 11.96
CA ASP A 573 30.47 22.12 11.87
C ASP A 573 29.91 21.61 13.22
N THR A 574 30.06 22.43 14.27
CA THR A 574 29.78 22.00 15.66
C THR A 574 28.51 22.65 16.19
N TYR A 575 28.31 23.94 15.88
CA TYR A 575 27.24 24.73 16.46
C TYR A 575 26.21 25.14 15.42
N SER A 576 24.94 25.13 15.79
CA SER A 576 23.83 25.65 14.98
C SER A 576 23.13 26.80 15.69
N TRP A 577 22.37 27.58 14.94
CA TRP A 577 21.42 28.53 15.51
C TRP A 577 20.44 27.79 16.42
N TYR A 578 20.22 28.33 17.61
CA TYR A 578 19.39 27.74 18.64
C TYR A 578 18.50 28.78 19.30
N THR A 579 17.30 28.36 19.70
CA THR A 579 16.44 29.17 20.55
C THR A 579 15.71 28.36 21.61
N ASN A 580 15.53 28.97 22.77
CA ASN A 580 14.55 28.56 23.77
C ASN A 580 13.97 29.86 24.36
N PRO A 581 12.76 30.27 23.95
CA PRO A 581 12.18 31.57 24.32
C PRO A 581 12.06 31.78 25.84
N SER A 582 11.95 30.70 26.62
CA SER A 582 11.86 30.75 28.08
C SER A 582 13.23 30.95 28.76
N ALA A 583 14.33 30.65 28.07
CA ALA A 583 15.69 30.67 28.64
C ALA A 583 16.61 31.72 27.99
N PHE A 584 16.39 32.07 26.71
CA PHE A 584 17.23 32.99 25.95
C PHE A 584 16.37 34.02 25.21
N ALA A 585 16.69 35.29 25.40
CA ALA A 585 16.04 36.39 24.70
C ALA A 585 16.47 36.52 23.23
N ASN A 586 17.60 35.91 22.85
CA ASN A 586 18.21 36.00 21.53
C ASN A 586 18.43 34.60 20.93
N VAL A 587 18.57 34.53 19.61
CA VAL A 587 19.11 33.34 18.92
C VAL A 587 20.61 33.27 19.22
N VAL A 588 21.06 32.11 19.68
CA VAL A 588 22.45 31.86 20.08
C VAL A 588 22.98 30.58 19.42
N LEU A 589 24.29 30.35 19.48
CA LEU A 589 24.89 29.09 19.05
C LEU A 589 24.80 28.02 20.15
N LYS A 590 24.34 26.83 19.80
CA LYS A 590 24.37 25.60 20.63
C LYS A 590 24.76 24.39 19.79
N PRO A 591 25.15 23.25 20.38
CA PRO A 591 25.46 22.04 19.62
C PRO A 591 24.37 21.72 18.60
N LYS A 592 24.75 21.41 17.36
CA LYS A 592 23.79 21.23 16.27
C LYS A 592 22.77 20.14 16.55
N ASN A 593 23.15 19.10 17.28
CA ASN A 593 22.28 17.97 17.64
C ASN A 593 21.26 18.26 18.76
N TRP A 594 21.23 19.44 19.37
CA TRP A 594 20.21 19.75 20.39
C TRP A 594 18.82 19.99 19.77
N GLY A 595 17.77 19.54 20.45
CA GLY A 595 16.37 19.62 19.97
C GLY A 595 15.93 20.94 19.31
N ALA A 596 16.27 22.12 19.89
CA ALA A 596 15.86 23.42 19.34
C ALA A 596 16.93 24.10 18.46
N SER A 597 17.93 23.35 18.00
CA SER A 597 18.98 23.78 17.05
C SER A 597 18.57 23.60 15.58
N ILE A 598 17.37 23.10 15.32
CA ILE A 598 16.82 22.84 13.98
C ILE A 598 15.69 23.81 13.63
N TRP A 599 15.58 24.09 12.33
CA TRP A 599 14.69 25.12 11.76
C TRP A 599 13.96 24.59 10.53
N ASN A 600 12.80 25.18 10.24
CA ASN A 600 12.09 25.06 8.99
C ASN A 600 12.33 26.33 8.17
N LEU A 601 12.71 26.16 6.90
CA LEU A 601 12.92 27.27 5.97
C LEU A 601 11.69 27.39 5.06
N ILE A 602 10.76 28.26 5.46
CA ILE A 602 9.45 28.39 4.81
C ILE A 602 9.54 29.50 3.76
N GLN A 603 9.43 29.16 2.47
CA GLN A 603 9.39 30.16 1.40
C GLN A 603 8.19 31.10 1.59
N ALA A 604 8.39 32.40 1.38
CA ALA A 604 7.35 33.41 1.47
C ALA A 604 6.69 33.63 0.10
N ASP A 605 5.40 33.33 -0.04
CA ASP A 605 4.67 33.22 -1.32
C ASP A 605 4.46 34.53 -2.13
N ALA A 606 5.02 35.67 -1.72
CA ALA A 606 4.54 36.96 -2.21
C ALA A 606 5.60 38.01 -2.61
N ILE A 607 6.89 37.78 -2.34
CA ILE A 607 7.92 38.81 -2.56
C ILE A 607 9.20 38.14 -3.10
N PRO A 608 9.53 38.31 -4.40
CA PRO A 608 10.85 37.92 -4.87
C PRO A 608 11.91 38.88 -4.34
N THR A 609 13.12 38.39 -4.09
CA THR A 609 14.27 39.16 -3.57
C THR A 609 14.95 40.01 -4.66
N GLY A 610 14.61 39.75 -5.92
CA GLY A 610 15.10 40.49 -7.08
C GLY A 610 14.36 40.10 -8.36
N ILE A 611 14.66 40.81 -9.45
CA ILE A 611 14.34 40.33 -10.79
C ILE A 611 15.26 39.13 -11.03
N GLU A 612 14.73 38.01 -11.56
CA GLU A 612 15.51 36.83 -11.98
C GLU A 612 16.86 37.24 -12.56
N ASN A 613 17.93 36.49 -12.32
CA ASN A 613 19.22 36.73 -12.96
C ASN A 613 19.07 36.55 -14.47
N ILE A 614 18.71 37.64 -15.14
CA ILE A 614 18.38 37.69 -16.55
C ILE A 614 19.69 37.52 -17.31
N GLN A 615 19.86 36.38 -17.99
CA GLN A 615 21.04 36.14 -18.82
C GLN A 615 21.15 37.20 -19.93
N ARG A 616 22.37 37.69 -20.17
CA ARG A 616 22.68 38.49 -21.36
C ARG A 616 22.65 37.56 -22.57
N SER A 617 21.63 37.71 -23.41
CA SER A 617 21.57 36.98 -24.68
C SER A 617 22.56 37.62 -25.68
N SER A 618 23.58 36.85 -26.08
CA SER A 618 24.47 37.18 -27.20
C SER A 618 23.89 36.77 -28.56
N GLU A 619 22.80 35.99 -28.57
CA GLU A 619 22.20 35.42 -29.78
C GLU A 619 21.31 36.42 -30.53
N ALA A 620 21.19 36.21 -31.85
CA ALA A 620 20.34 36.96 -32.76
C ALA A 620 18.92 36.36 -32.82
N GLU A 621 18.32 36.06 -31.67
CA GLU A 621 16.93 35.61 -31.58
C GLU A 621 15.93 36.81 -31.61
N PRO A 622 14.69 36.62 -32.09
CA PRO A 622 13.66 37.66 -31.99
C PRO A 622 13.33 37.95 -30.53
N LEU A 623 13.41 39.24 -30.16
CA LEU A 623 13.07 39.73 -28.83
C LEU A 623 11.69 40.39 -28.83
N TYR A 624 11.03 40.38 -27.68
CA TYR A 624 9.74 41.01 -27.44
C TYR A 624 9.86 41.96 -26.24
N ASP A 625 9.17 43.10 -26.27
CA ASP A 625 9.03 43.93 -25.08
C ASP A 625 8.06 43.30 -24.07
N LEU A 626 7.96 43.86 -22.87
CA LEU A 626 7.08 43.34 -21.81
C LEU A 626 5.57 43.42 -22.15
N SER A 627 5.21 44.06 -23.28
CA SER A 627 3.85 44.07 -23.82
C SER A 627 3.63 43.04 -24.94
N GLY A 628 4.62 42.17 -25.20
CA GLY A 628 4.55 41.12 -26.21
C GLY A 628 4.79 41.59 -27.64
N ARG A 629 5.26 42.83 -27.86
CA ARG A 629 5.55 43.35 -29.20
C ARG A 629 6.97 42.99 -29.60
N ARG A 630 7.15 42.49 -30.83
CA ARG A 630 8.47 42.16 -31.37
C ARG A 630 9.34 43.41 -31.51
N VAL A 631 10.55 43.35 -30.97
CA VAL A 631 11.56 44.41 -30.96
C VAL A 631 12.69 44.04 -31.92
N THR A 632 12.86 44.83 -32.97
CA THR A 632 13.88 44.61 -34.02
C THR A 632 15.22 45.28 -33.70
N LYS A 633 15.24 46.26 -32.79
CA LYS A 633 16.45 46.96 -32.33
C LYS A 633 16.39 47.17 -30.82
N PRO A 634 16.72 46.15 -30.01
CA PRO A 634 16.74 46.29 -28.57
C PRO A 634 17.84 47.28 -28.16
N THR A 635 17.51 48.23 -27.28
CA THR A 635 18.46 49.22 -26.77
C THR A 635 19.00 48.79 -25.42
N ARG A 636 18.37 49.21 -24.32
CA ARG A 636 18.76 48.92 -22.93
C ARG A 636 17.51 48.57 -22.13
N GLY A 637 17.48 47.39 -21.51
CA GLY A 637 16.34 46.96 -20.70
C GLY A 637 16.06 45.46 -20.74
N ILE A 638 14.93 45.07 -20.16
CA ILE A 638 14.46 43.67 -20.10
C ILE A 638 13.53 43.39 -21.28
N TYR A 639 13.81 42.29 -21.98
CA TYR A 639 13.04 41.77 -23.11
C TYR A 639 12.67 40.32 -22.84
N VAL A 640 11.77 39.75 -23.65
CA VAL A 640 11.43 38.33 -23.65
C VAL A 640 11.96 37.71 -24.95
N ASN A 641 12.66 36.57 -24.89
CA ASN A 641 13.15 35.88 -26.09
C ASN A 641 12.07 34.95 -26.71
N GLY A 642 12.40 34.28 -27.81
CA GLY A 642 11.49 33.34 -28.49
C GLY A 642 11.09 32.12 -27.65
N LYS A 643 11.74 31.89 -26.50
CA LYS A 643 11.47 30.81 -25.55
C LYS A 643 10.67 31.27 -24.32
N GLY A 644 10.20 32.52 -24.29
CA GLY A 644 9.43 33.07 -23.17
C GLY A 644 10.27 33.50 -21.97
N GLN A 645 11.60 33.52 -22.09
CA GLN A 645 12.52 33.86 -21.01
C GLN A 645 12.84 35.35 -21.02
N LYS A 646 12.97 35.97 -19.83
CA LYS A 646 13.46 37.34 -19.71
C LYS A 646 14.96 37.39 -20.06
N VAL A 647 15.38 38.32 -20.92
CA VAL A 647 16.76 38.55 -21.37
C VAL A 647 17.10 40.04 -21.32
N MET A 648 18.36 40.39 -21.05
CA MET A 648 18.83 41.78 -20.92
C MET A 648 19.70 42.14 -22.13
N LYS A 649 19.42 43.29 -22.76
CA LYS A 649 20.27 43.90 -23.80
C LYS A 649 20.90 45.19 -23.30
#